data_AF-A0AAW0E3I9-F1
#
_entry.id   AF-A0AAW0E3I9-F1
#
_cell.length_a   1.000
_cell.length_b   1.000
_cell.length_c   1.000
_cell.angle_alpha   90.00
_cell.angle_beta   90.00
_cell.angle_gamma   90.00
#
_symmetry.space_group_name_H-M   'P 1'
#
loop_
_entity.id
_entity.type
_entity.pdbx_description
1 polymer ?
#
loop_
_entity_poly.entity_id
_entity_poly.type
_entity_poly.pdbx_seq_one_letter_code
_entity_poly.pdbx_strand_id
1 'polypeptide(L)'
;MWDMRRRPLFLPTTMAQLLFWPGKLFFYPIGNTSAVSLARDVSPDKDISLLLLGCGDPRNVLFTLVSEHKSATRKLDFTCVDFEPGVLARNVLLLSLIIDKKPMDQIFDIFFHFYLEPHTLALLVSQCQALWRASLYGSTLHMSSEHTLAQLRLHWQQYSSMHKLPKSDLQPILTRFKAAMTGRQTASADRIWTHTSRSAGPLIDLAVPTMKHGTTFVSPTRRSAATLLNPTFVYSRGGTTCDVHYGTDPLTPFHLAPVFGNNAAPSHEDIMKCVRAQFHTWCTAFHNYHGHAQCIVRFFFADAIFATRALKVLADSGAVKTRIPVCQWHTDIITFDKEEYKDAAPVLFDVVDTSNLDDHLGLLNVMITSIPLLPAAGNGVLYLESLLVQTSDGDIPKDFAKRFNADLSVICVLFQLCPVDFATGYSSRGNVHELNKVSRREGGKQTQFHQVTTWKTLDCDPPVINPWQLGTFLYDWYHALFEEEDSQTFSEKHRVNFIHATTRSSLAYFCRESFVLLLKFVRDQLQVSREDWIAVMDRFIQIQMADQSMKMDTLRFHDCCALMYYHGVYTMPVYHPGFTPHAGPFKHWNVVSPLSRVFLKVPREKIAVLTQDQAATPSLEAGMRGPRMMNLFSCIHAAFGTVSMVGPLNDPRAVFEEDPKGFHGSKPLIVSFVMPSMLLKKLSIVLVCNSNTANIHHYFKTLGPSLEIHSAELFEQENVIVIPEQPMPIRRTIQLPIPSTSYAIGAPGSMKASFNEENNLFELFSVLTSVQTENAKSALQSAGNVSVKQISFRTVQLNLEGITQDIVFPFPVVGSQHRLRIARKSLWIELIVPLRTSFSQEGLDANPFPISLQELLPWSIHRINLDSLPTIDLKAKKLHDWLNPHVGAAFSKREVKGNKKKQIDSLRFVKESISSIIVCAAGIRPKGSPVQRIFALQDKATNNCDTVIFVDQLRFDLSSHTIVCDGFILPLTPVRLVQIVQDFRRLIPKMVNIGLDKGEITSWKQLFPVLVERCRTWKHLDSCQYASSGCIPLNTQMEQVSICACGEGKDVQRMSNFALWKPLAKYCTRIALSPLFGVSYLETIGPTDRRCCVCRANAGFTCPKCKKDRYCRKECQAKDWKRHKEVHHES
;
A
#
# COMPACT_ATOMS: atom_id res chain seq x y z
N MET A 1 8.96 30.74 37.80
CA MET A 1 9.09 31.08 36.36
C MET A 1 10.55 31.34 36.07
N TRP A 2 11.32 30.28 35.82
CA TRP A 2 12.67 30.34 35.27
C TRP A 2 12.61 29.67 33.88
N ASP A 3 13.32 30.28 32.95
CA ASP A 3 13.26 30.12 31.50
C ASP A 3 13.44 28.65 31.01
N MET A 4 12.37 28.06 30.47
CA MET A 4 12.36 26.70 29.88
C MET A 4 12.89 26.66 28.42
N ARG A 5 13.46 27.74 27.88
CA ARG A 5 13.83 27.82 26.43
C ARG A 5 15.26 27.43 26.08
N ARG A 6 16.06 26.91 27.02
CA ARG A 6 17.40 26.36 26.72
C ARG A 6 17.39 24.84 26.80
N ARG A 7 17.07 24.16 25.69
CA ARG A 7 17.16 22.70 25.58
C ARG A 7 18.56 22.31 25.07
N PRO A 8 19.31 21.43 25.75
CA PRO A 8 20.51 20.84 25.17
C PRO A 8 20.11 20.03 23.93
N LEU A 9 20.79 20.26 22.79
CA LEU A 9 20.46 19.59 21.53
C LEU A 9 20.67 18.08 21.63
N PHE A 10 19.59 17.35 21.36
CA PHE A 10 19.68 16.08 20.66
C PHE A 10 19.09 16.35 19.29
N LEU A 11 19.94 16.70 18.33
CA LEU A 11 19.47 16.98 16.98
C LEU A 11 18.91 15.71 16.33
N PRO A 12 17.96 15.87 15.41
CA PRO A 12 17.44 14.81 14.56
C PRO A 12 18.54 13.92 14.00
N THR A 13 18.42 12.61 14.26
CA THR A 13 19.17 11.61 13.52
C THR A 13 18.74 11.64 12.05
N THR A 14 19.68 11.31 11.17
CA THR A 14 19.59 11.24 9.70
C THR A 14 18.22 10.79 9.16
N MET A 15 17.81 11.37 8.03
CA MET A 15 16.46 11.33 7.48
C MET A 15 16.49 10.71 6.09
N ALA A 16 15.90 9.52 5.98
CA ALA A 16 15.77 8.71 4.76
C ALA A 16 14.86 9.32 3.68
N GLN A 17 14.91 10.63 3.51
CA GLN A 17 14.06 11.44 2.65
C GLN A 17 14.83 12.69 2.22
N LEU A 18 14.79 13.01 0.92
CA LEU A 18 15.33 14.26 0.40
C LEU A 18 14.61 15.47 1.02
N LEU A 19 15.38 16.52 1.34
CA LEU A 19 14.79 17.78 1.79
C LEU A 19 14.29 18.57 0.59
N PHE A 20 12.97 18.70 0.47
CA PHE A 20 12.34 19.50 -0.57
C PHE A 20 11.97 20.89 -0.06
N TRP A 21 12.31 21.92 -0.83
CA TRP A 21 11.72 23.23 -0.63
C TRP A 21 10.19 23.13 -0.80
N PRO A 22 9.39 23.52 0.21
CA PRO A 22 7.98 23.17 0.26
C PRO A 22 7.12 23.88 -0.81
N GLY A 23 7.61 24.95 -1.44
CA GLY A 23 6.86 25.72 -2.44
C GLY A 23 5.45 26.04 -1.94
N LYS A 24 4.43 25.66 -2.73
CA LYS A 24 3.03 25.72 -2.34
C LYS A 24 2.60 24.49 -1.52
N LEU A 25 2.21 24.73 -0.27
CA LEU A 25 1.68 23.70 0.64
C LEU A 25 0.17 23.49 0.41
N PHE A 26 -0.21 22.31 -0.08
CA PHE A 26 -1.63 21.95 -0.21
C PHE A 26 -2.19 21.31 1.06
N PHE A 27 -3.40 21.73 1.43
CA PHE A 27 -4.17 21.15 2.53
C PHE A 27 -5.18 20.12 2.00
N TYR A 28 -5.15 18.89 2.52
CA TYR A 28 -6.03 17.78 2.12
C TYR A 28 -7.02 17.41 3.23
N PRO A 29 -8.06 18.23 3.47
CA PRO A 29 -9.01 18.01 4.56
C PRO A 29 -9.96 16.82 4.31
N ILE A 30 -10.08 16.32 3.09
CA ILE A 30 -10.99 15.21 2.78
C ILE A 30 -10.20 14.16 1.99
N GLY A 31 -10.48 12.90 2.29
CA GLY A 31 -10.00 11.74 1.60
C GLY A 31 -10.15 11.84 0.08
N ASN A 32 -9.08 11.44 -0.61
CA ASN A 32 -9.01 11.43 -2.08
C ASN A 32 -9.43 10.09 -2.70
N THR A 33 -9.84 9.10 -1.89
CA THR A 33 -10.40 7.81 -2.32
C THR A 33 -11.63 7.41 -1.51
N SER A 34 -12.44 6.47 -2.02
CA SER A 34 -13.57 5.91 -1.27
C SER A 34 -13.10 5.06 -0.10
N ALA A 35 -13.88 5.01 0.97
CA ALA A 35 -13.52 4.28 2.19
C ALA A 35 -13.28 2.77 1.96
N VAL A 36 -12.38 2.18 2.73
CA VAL A 36 -12.08 0.74 2.72
C VAL A 36 -12.13 0.14 4.13
N SER A 37 -12.46 -1.14 4.23
CA SER A 37 -12.40 -1.85 5.51
C SER A 37 -10.97 -2.32 5.75
N LEU A 38 -10.38 -1.88 6.86
CA LEU A 38 -9.00 -2.20 7.21
C LEU A 38 -8.86 -3.60 7.81
N ALA A 39 -9.96 -4.17 8.31
CA ALA A 39 -10.00 -5.51 8.92
C ALA A 39 -10.34 -6.65 7.94
N ARG A 40 -10.30 -6.37 6.62
CA ARG A 40 -10.73 -7.31 5.57
C ARG A 40 -9.81 -8.52 5.37
N ASP A 41 -8.55 -8.43 5.77
CA ASP A 41 -7.55 -9.48 5.57
C ASP A 41 -7.05 -10.09 6.90
N VAL A 42 -7.86 -10.00 7.97
CA VAL A 42 -7.54 -10.51 9.32
C VAL A 42 -8.69 -11.37 9.88
N SER A 43 -8.35 -12.27 10.81
CA SER A 43 -9.31 -13.18 11.45
C SER A 43 -10.42 -12.40 12.20
N PRO A 44 -11.70 -12.82 12.15
CA PRO A 44 -12.79 -12.14 12.87
C PRO A 44 -12.74 -12.34 14.38
N ASP A 45 -11.98 -13.34 14.83
CA ASP A 45 -12.08 -13.87 16.19
C ASP A 45 -11.05 -13.24 17.14
N LYS A 46 -10.21 -12.32 16.65
CA LYS A 46 -9.14 -11.67 17.39
C LYS A 46 -9.31 -10.15 17.38
N ASP A 47 -8.88 -9.53 18.47
CA ASP A 47 -8.66 -8.09 18.56
C ASP A 47 -7.59 -7.66 17.55
N ILE A 48 -7.65 -6.41 17.08
CA ILE A 48 -6.76 -5.92 16.02
C ILE A 48 -6.15 -4.58 16.40
N SER A 49 -4.84 -4.48 16.20
CA SER A 49 -4.09 -3.21 16.20
C SER A 49 -3.80 -2.77 14.77
N LEU A 50 -4.21 -1.54 14.42
CA LEU A 50 -4.10 -0.99 13.06
C LEU A 50 -3.30 0.32 13.07
N LEU A 51 -2.31 0.43 12.18
CA LEU A 51 -1.57 1.66 11.92
C LEU A 51 -1.98 2.26 10.58
N LEU A 52 -2.42 3.52 10.58
CA LEU A 52 -2.80 4.26 9.39
C LEU A 52 -1.78 5.38 9.17
N LEU A 53 -0.90 5.22 8.19
CA LEU A 53 0.09 6.21 7.80
C LEU A 53 -0.47 7.12 6.71
N GLY A 54 -0.49 8.43 6.98
CA GLY A 54 -1.20 9.37 6.11
C GLY A 54 -2.70 9.14 6.18
N CYS A 55 -3.24 9.04 7.40
CA CYS A 55 -4.61 8.59 7.64
C CYS A 55 -5.66 9.46 6.94
N GLY A 56 -5.37 10.74 6.68
CA GLY A 56 -6.34 11.65 6.11
C GLY A 56 -7.56 11.78 7.02
N ASP A 57 -8.76 11.71 6.46
CA ASP A 57 -10.01 11.74 7.23
C ASP A 57 -10.38 10.37 7.85
N PRO A 58 -11.34 10.28 8.79
CA PRO A 58 -11.63 9.04 9.50
C PRO A 58 -12.54 8.09 8.71
N ARG A 59 -12.65 8.24 7.38
CA ARG A 59 -13.57 7.43 6.54
C ARG A 59 -13.27 5.93 6.65
N ASN A 60 -11.99 5.55 6.65
CA ASN A 60 -11.57 4.15 6.74
C ASN A 60 -11.84 3.56 8.13
N VAL A 61 -11.64 4.36 9.19
CA VAL A 61 -11.99 3.98 10.57
C VAL A 61 -13.50 3.72 10.65
N LEU A 62 -14.32 4.70 10.26
CA LEU A 62 -15.78 4.60 10.33
C LEU A 62 -16.33 3.45 9.47
N PHE A 63 -15.83 3.28 8.25
CA PHE A 63 -16.29 2.21 7.37
C PHE A 63 -15.84 0.82 7.83
N THR A 64 -14.69 0.69 8.48
CA THR A 64 -14.26 -0.57 9.10
C THR A 64 -15.27 -1.02 10.16
N LEU A 65 -15.72 -0.11 11.04
CA LEU A 65 -16.71 -0.42 12.08
C LEU A 65 -18.06 -0.88 11.52
N VAL A 66 -18.49 -0.30 10.39
CA VAL A 66 -19.73 -0.70 9.69
C VAL A 66 -19.58 -2.06 9.00
N SER A 67 -18.36 -2.40 8.61
CA SER A 67 -18.05 -3.66 7.94
C SER A 67 -17.99 -4.83 8.91
N GLU A 68 -17.83 -4.58 10.21
CA GLU A 68 -17.89 -5.62 11.24
C GLU A 68 -19.27 -6.27 11.33
N HIS A 69 -19.30 -7.52 11.78
CA HIS A 69 -20.56 -8.20 12.06
C HIS A 69 -21.24 -7.58 13.29
N LYS A 70 -22.57 -7.54 13.32
CA LYS A 70 -23.31 -6.92 14.44
C LYS A 70 -23.07 -7.58 15.80
N SER A 71 -22.65 -8.85 15.81
CA SER A 71 -22.29 -9.59 17.00
C SER A 71 -20.79 -9.63 17.27
N ALA A 72 -19.98 -8.90 16.49
CA ALA A 72 -18.54 -8.81 16.74
C ALA A 72 -18.30 -8.15 18.09
N THR A 73 -17.40 -8.73 18.88
CA THR A 73 -17.07 -8.24 20.22
C THR A 73 -15.60 -7.86 20.37
N ARG A 74 -14.83 -7.99 19.29
CA ARG A 74 -13.40 -7.71 19.26
C ARG A 74 -13.11 -6.23 19.42
N LYS A 75 -11.97 -5.93 20.04
CA LYS A 75 -11.41 -4.59 20.16
C LYS A 75 -10.72 -4.19 18.85
N LEU A 76 -10.92 -2.93 18.44
CA LEU A 76 -10.25 -2.31 17.31
C LEU A 76 -9.46 -1.10 17.81
N ASP A 77 -8.13 -1.15 17.70
CA ASP A 77 -7.23 -0.10 18.12
C ASP A 77 -6.54 0.55 16.91
N PHE A 78 -6.94 1.77 16.58
CA PHE A 78 -6.43 2.53 15.44
C PHE A 78 -5.38 3.54 15.91
N THR A 79 -4.19 3.51 15.33
CA THR A 79 -3.20 4.58 15.44
C THR A 79 -3.13 5.35 14.12
N CYS A 80 -3.66 6.56 14.12
CA CYS A 80 -3.77 7.47 12.98
C CYS A 80 -2.61 8.45 12.96
N VAL A 81 -1.68 8.26 12.02
CA VAL A 81 -0.54 9.14 11.79
C VAL A 81 -0.85 10.08 10.62
N ASP A 82 -0.71 11.38 10.84
CA ASP A 82 -0.73 12.35 9.76
C ASP A 82 0.27 13.49 10.04
N PHE A 83 0.94 13.92 8.99
CA PHE A 83 1.88 15.03 8.99
C PHE A 83 1.17 16.40 8.95
N GLU A 84 -0.15 16.43 8.80
CA GLU A 84 -0.97 17.65 8.87
C GLU A 84 -1.80 17.72 10.17
N PRO A 85 -1.44 18.57 11.13
CA PRO A 85 -2.17 18.68 12.40
C PRO A 85 -3.61 19.17 12.21
N GLY A 86 -3.89 19.96 11.16
CA GLY A 86 -5.25 20.39 10.82
C GLY A 86 -6.16 19.22 10.41
N VAL A 87 -5.62 18.15 9.82
CA VAL A 87 -6.38 16.92 9.50
C VAL A 87 -6.76 16.21 10.79
N LEU A 88 -5.79 15.95 11.67
CA LEU A 88 -6.02 15.26 12.94
C LEU A 88 -6.99 16.04 13.86
N ALA A 89 -6.87 17.37 13.92
CA ALA A 89 -7.78 18.22 14.69
C ALA A 89 -9.23 18.13 14.19
N ARG A 90 -9.44 18.02 12.87
CA ARG A 90 -10.76 17.83 12.26
C ARG A 90 -11.33 16.44 12.53
N ASN A 91 -10.48 15.41 12.52
CA ASN A 91 -10.90 14.06 12.81
C ASN A 91 -11.42 13.92 14.25
N VAL A 92 -10.67 14.45 15.23
CA VAL A 92 -11.10 14.47 16.64
C VAL A 92 -12.39 15.28 16.80
N LEU A 93 -12.50 16.42 16.13
CA LEU A 93 -13.74 17.22 16.14
C LEU A 93 -14.93 16.40 15.65
N LEU A 94 -14.81 15.75 14.50
CA LEU A 94 -15.88 14.91 13.94
C LEU A 94 -16.27 13.78 14.90
N LEU A 95 -15.31 13.01 15.40
CA LEU A 95 -15.59 11.87 16.29
C LEU A 95 -16.20 12.33 17.62
N SER A 96 -15.77 13.48 18.17
CA SER A 96 -16.37 14.03 19.39
C SER A 96 -17.82 14.49 19.19
N LEU A 97 -18.16 15.08 18.04
CA LEU A 97 -19.55 15.44 17.71
C LEU A 97 -20.45 14.19 17.61
N ILE A 98 -19.91 13.08 17.11
CA ILE A 98 -20.62 11.81 17.04
C ILE A 98 -20.85 11.24 18.44
N ILE A 99 -19.81 11.22 19.29
CA ILE A 99 -19.90 10.78 20.71
C ILE A 99 -20.98 11.56 21.45
N ASP A 100 -21.02 12.89 21.25
CA ASP A 100 -22.00 13.78 21.89
C ASP A 100 -23.40 13.74 21.24
N LYS A 101 -23.62 12.85 20.26
CA LYS A 101 -24.89 12.67 19.52
C LYS A 101 -25.46 13.99 18.98
N LYS A 102 -24.60 14.85 18.43
CA LYS A 102 -25.06 16.12 17.83
C LYS A 102 -25.90 15.86 16.56
N PRO A 103 -26.74 16.81 16.11
CA PRO A 103 -27.59 16.62 14.93
C PRO A 103 -26.77 16.27 13.68
N MET A 104 -27.07 15.13 13.06
CA MET A 104 -26.27 14.54 11.98
C MET A 104 -26.05 15.48 10.79
N ASP A 105 -27.07 16.27 10.41
CA ASP A 105 -26.94 17.24 9.33
C ASP A 105 -25.92 18.34 9.65
N GLN A 106 -25.88 18.81 10.90
CA GLN A 106 -24.89 19.80 11.31
C GLN A 106 -23.49 19.19 11.37
N ILE A 107 -23.34 17.94 11.82
CA ILE A 107 -22.05 17.23 11.79
C ILE A 107 -21.54 17.12 10.34
N PHE A 108 -22.41 16.70 9.42
CA PHE A 108 -22.08 16.58 8.00
C PHE A 108 -21.64 17.93 7.43
N ASP A 109 -22.39 19.00 7.70
CA ASP A 109 -22.10 20.33 7.19
C ASP A 109 -20.77 20.88 7.77
N ILE A 110 -20.50 20.68 9.06
CA ILE A 110 -19.23 21.05 9.71
C ILE A 110 -18.04 20.38 9.00
N PHE A 111 -18.16 19.11 8.64
CA PHE A 111 -17.04 18.36 8.10
C PHE A 111 -16.83 18.56 6.60
N PHE A 112 -17.91 18.66 5.81
CA PHE A 112 -17.85 18.62 4.35
C PHE A 112 -18.09 19.96 3.66
N HIS A 113 -18.63 20.98 4.33
CA HIS A 113 -18.95 22.26 3.69
C HIS A 113 -17.96 23.37 4.02
N PHE A 114 -17.55 24.12 2.99
CA PHE A 114 -16.69 25.31 3.15
C PHE A 114 -17.38 26.47 3.86
N TYR A 115 -18.71 26.55 3.81
CA TYR A 115 -19.49 27.60 4.46
C TYR A 115 -20.57 26.99 5.32
N LEU A 116 -20.84 27.63 6.47
CA LEU A 116 -21.76 27.17 7.50
C LEU A 116 -22.86 28.20 7.75
N GLU A 117 -23.99 27.70 8.22
CA GLU A 117 -25.06 28.51 8.81
C GLU A 117 -24.65 28.97 10.22
N PRO A 118 -25.17 30.12 10.73
CA PRO A 118 -24.79 30.65 12.03
C PRO A 118 -24.93 29.66 13.21
N HIS A 119 -26.01 28.87 13.23
CA HIS A 119 -26.25 27.90 14.30
C HIS A 119 -25.27 26.70 14.22
N THR A 120 -24.92 26.25 13.02
CA THR A 120 -23.92 25.20 12.78
C THR A 120 -22.51 25.66 13.18
N LEU A 121 -22.17 26.93 12.91
CA LEU A 121 -20.92 27.52 13.39
C LEU A 121 -20.90 27.58 14.93
N ALA A 122 -22.01 27.96 15.57
CA ALA A 122 -22.10 27.99 17.03
C ALA A 122 -21.86 26.60 17.65
N LEU A 123 -22.38 25.53 17.02
CA LEU A 123 -22.10 24.15 17.42
C LEU A 123 -20.61 23.81 17.31
N LEU A 124 -19.97 24.12 16.18
CA LEU A 124 -18.53 23.92 15.99
C LEU A 124 -17.70 24.62 17.07
N VAL A 125 -18.02 25.89 17.37
CA VAL A 125 -17.32 26.69 18.37
C VAL A 125 -17.48 26.08 19.77
N SER A 126 -18.71 25.68 20.12
CA SER A 126 -19.01 25.02 21.39
C SER A 126 -18.23 23.71 21.56
N GLN A 127 -18.19 22.88 20.50
CA GLN A 127 -17.47 21.62 20.54
C GLN A 127 -15.95 21.82 20.69
N CYS A 128 -15.37 22.78 19.97
CA CYS A 128 -13.94 23.12 20.09
C CYS A 128 -13.58 23.56 21.52
N GLN A 129 -14.46 24.31 22.19
CA GLN A 129 -14.26 24.71 23.59
C GLN A 129 -14.37 23.54 24.57
N ALA A 130 -15.23 22.57 24.30
CA ALA A 130 -15.35 21.35 25.11
C ALA A 130 -14.10 20.46 24.98
N LEU A 131 -13.56 20.28 23.76
CA LEU A 131 -12.34 19.54 23.49
C LEU A 131 -11.12 20.09 24.25
N TRP A 132 -11.08 21.39 24.48
CA TRP A 132 -10.01 22.04 25.24
C TRP A 132 -9.94 21.59 26.71
N ARG A 133 -11.09 21.32 27.34
CA ARG A 133 -11.23 21.05 28.78
C ARG A 133 -11.09 19.55 29.15
N ALA A 134 -10.45 18.78 28.27
CA ALA A 134 -10.46 17.32 28.16
C ALA A 134 -10.54 16.50 29.47
N SER A 135 -11.69 15.83 29.66
CA SER A 135 -11.86 14.65 30.53
C SER A 135 -12.83 13.60 29.97
N LEU A 136 -13.77 13.97 29.08
CA LEU A 136 -14.88 13.11 28.65
C LEU A 136 -14.59 12.14 27.49
N TYR A 137 -13.62 12.45 26.62
CA TYR A 137 -13.38 11.67 25.39
C TYR A 137 -12.25 10.63 25.50
N GLY A 138 -11.52 10.63 26.62
CA GLY A 138 -10.27 9.88 26.80
C GLY A 138 -10.41 8.35 26.89
N SER A 139 -11.63 7.81 26.84
CA SER A 139 -11.86 6.36 26.73
C SER A 139 -11.82 5.84 25.30
N THR A 140 -11.82 6.73 24.30
CA THR A 140 -11.87 6.38 22.88
C THR A 140 -10.92 7.20 22.04
N LEU A 141 -10.74 8.50 22.36
CA LEU A 141 -9.88 9.40 21.61
C LEU A 141 -8.58 9.65 22.39
N HIS A 142 -7.47 9.10 21.88
CA HIS A 142 -6.16 9.12 22.54
C HIS A 142 -5.15 9.95 21.75
N MET A 143 -4.09 10.40 22.40
CA MET A 143 -3.00 11.16 21.78
C MET A 143 -1.70 10.43 22.00
N SER A 144 -0.92 10.19 20.93
CA SER A 144 0.37 9.50 21.04
C SER A 144 1.44 10.31 21.78
N SER A 145 1.27 11.63 21.89
CA SER A 145 2.21 12.52 22.57
C SER A 145 1.53 13.80 23.07
N GLU A 146 2.12 14.42 24.09
CA GLU A 146 1.72 15.75 24.56
C GLU A 146 1.86 16.81 23.45
N HIS A 147 2.89 16.68 22.59
CA HIS A 147 3.09 17.56 21.45
C HIS A 147 1.93 17.49 20.45
N THR A 148 1.43 16.28 20.13
CA THR A 148 0.24 16.12 19.29
C THR A 148 -0.96 16.84 19.91
N LEU A 149 -1.23 16.61 21.20
CA LEU A 149 -2.34 17.27 21.88
C LEU A 149 -2.22 18.81 21.85
N ALA A 150 -1.01 19.35 22.03
CA ALA A 150 -0.75 20.79 21.99
C ALA A 150 -1.06 21.41 20.61
N GLN A 151 -0.66 20.75 19.51
CA GLN A 151 -0.94 21.22 18.15
C GLN A 151 -2.43 21.16 17.80
N LEU A 152 -3.11 20.08 18.19
CA LEU A 152 -4.56 19.95 17.99
C LEU A 152 -5.35 21.03 18.76
N ARG A 153 -4.94 21.29 20.01
CA ARG A 153 -5.46 22.37 20.85
C ARG A 153 -5.32 23.74 20.18
N LEU A 154 -4.18 24.03 19.56
CA LEU A 154 -3.95 25.26 18.81
C LEU A 154 -4.97 25.42 17.67
N HIS A 155 -5.22 24.36 16.90
CA HIS A 155 -6.23 24.39 15.84
C HIS A 155 -7.65 24.61 16.37
N TRP A 156 -8.08 23.90 17.42
CA TRP A 156 -9.42 24.12 17.99
C TRP A 156 -9.59 25.53 18.56
N GLN A 157 -8.53 26.11 19.15
CA GLN A 157 -8.53 27.49 19.57
C GLN A 157 -8.75 28.43 18.37
N GLN A 158 -7.97 28.27 17.30
CA GLN A 158 -8.09 29.03 16.06
C GLN A 158 -9.50 28.90 15.45
N TYR A 159 -10.06 27.69 15.43
CA TYR A 159 -11.42 27.45 14.92
C TYR A 159 -12.47 28.19 15.73
N SER A 160 -12.35 28.19 17.06
CA SER A 160 -13.29 28.85 17.96
C SER A 160 -13.19 30.37 17.95
N SER A 161 -12.05 30.94 17.55
CA SER A 161 -11.76 32.37 17.62
C SER A 161 -11.78 33.10 16.29
N MET A 162 -11.72 32.43 15.14
CA MET A 162 -11.60 33.08 13.81
C MET A 162 -12.65 34.17 13.58
N HIS A 163 -13.93 33.88 13.86
CA HIS A 163 -15.03 34.83 13.67
C HIS A 163 -15.12 35.91 14.76
N LYS A 164 -14.27 35.84 15.78
CA LYS A 164 -14.11 36.87 16.82
C LYS A 164 -12.92 37.78 16.55
N LEU A 165 -12.14 37.52 15.49
CA LEU A 165 -11.00 38.36 15.11
C LEU A 165 -11.46 39.76 14.71
N PRO A 166 -10.64 40.79 14.97
CA PRO A 166 -10.87 42.12 14.42
C PRO A 166 -11.04 42.09 12.90
N LYS A 167 -11.83 43.01 12.34
CA LYS A 167 -12.07 43.09 10.89
C LYS A 167 -10.76 43.21 10.09
N SER A 168 -9.74 43.88 10.64
CA SER A 168 -8.41 44.01 10.04
C SER A 168 -7.73 42.67 9.78
N ASP A 169 -7.98 41.68 10.63
CA ASP A 169 -7.30 40.37 10.59
C ASP A 169 -8.15 39.32 9.86
N LEU A 170 -9.48 39.42 9.99
CA LEU A 170 -10.42 38.50 9.34
C LEU A 170 -10.51 38.74 7.83
N GLN A 171 -10.57 40.00 7.38
CA GLN A 171 -10.74 40.30 5.95
C GLN A 171 -9.63 39.72 5.05
N PRO A 172 -8.33 39.81 5.41
CA PRO A 172 -7.27 39.15 4.64
C PRO A 172 -7.43 37.63 4.53
N ILE A 173 -7.96 36.96 5.55
CA ILE A 173 -8.24 35.51 5.50
C ILE A 173 -9.35 35.22 4.49
N LEU A 174 -10.47 35.95 4.57
CA LEU A 174 -11.61 35.79 3.66
C LEU A 174 -11.22 36.04 2.20
N THR A 175 -10.44 37.10 1.94
CA THR A 175 -9.96 37.44 0.60
C THR A 175 -9.06 36.36 0.02
N ARG A 176 -8.10 35.85 0.80
CA ARG A 176 -7.20 34.77 0.36
C ARG A 176 -7.95 33.47 0.08
N PHE A 177 -8.87 33.08 0.97
CA PHE A 177 -9.69 31.90 0.76
C PHE A 177 -10.53 32.01 -0.51
N LYS A 178 -11.17 33.16 -0.74
CA LYS A 178 -11.94 33.41 -1.96
C LYS A 178 -11.06 33.34 -3.22
N ALA A 179 -9.85 33.92 -3.19
CA ALA A 179 -8.91 33.84 -4.30
C ALA A 179 -8.47 32.40 -4.60
N ALA A 180 -8.16 31.61 -3.57
CA ALA A 180 -7.82 30.20 -3.71
C ALA A 180 -8.97 29.39 -4.33
N MET A 181 -10.21 29.64 -3.91
CA MET A 181 -11.41 29.00 -4.46
C MET A 181 -11.71 29.41 -5.91
N THR A 182 -11.49 30.68 -6.28
CA THR A 182 -11.61 31.13 -7.67
C THR A 182 -10.53 30.48 -8.54
N GLY A 183 -9.28 30.42 -8.07
CA GLY A 183 -8.18 29.74 -8.77
C GLY A 183 -8.45 28.25 -8.98
N ARG A 184 -9.15 27.61 -8.04
CA ARG A 184 -9.65 26.24 -8.19
C ARG A 184 -10.69 26.12 -9.30
N GLN A 185 -11.63 27.05 -9.39
CA GLN A 185 -12.65 27.04 -10.45
C GLN A 185 -12.03 27.21 -11.84
N THR A 186 -11.07 28.13 -11.99
CA THR A 186 -10.37 28.34 -13.27
C THR A 186 -9.51 27.15 -13.67
N ALA A 187 -8.76 26.55 -12.73
CA ALA A 187 -8.00 25.31 -12.97
C ALA A 187 -8.89 24.10 -13.30
N SER A 188 -10.17 24.14 -12.90
CA SER A 188 -11.14 23.07 -13.10
C SER A 188 -11.91 23.13 -14.42
N ALA A 189 -11.96 24.29 -15.10
CA ALA A 189 -12.75 24.48 -16.33
C ALA A 189 -12.30 23.56 -17.49
N ASP A 190 -11.02 23.19 -17.53
CA ASP A 190 -10.43 22.34 -18.56
C ASP A 190 -10.24 20.86 -18.16
N ARG A 191 -10.63 20.45 -16.94
CA ARG A 191 -10.35 19.11 -16.40
C ARG A 191 -11.63 18.33 -16.08
N ILE A 192 -11.84 17.19 -16.74
CA ILE A 192 -12.87 16.21 -16.35
C ILE A 192 -12.51 15.66 -14.97
N TRP A 193 -13.35 15.91 -13.96
CA TRP A 193 -13.23 15.40 -12.59
C TRP A 193 -13.43 13.89 -12.54
N THR A 194 -12.35 13.16 -12.81
CA THR A 194 -12.38 11.69 -12.79
C THR A 194 -12.12 11.11 -11.41
N HIS A 195 -11.75 11.92 -10.40
CA HIS A 195 -11.38 11.43 -9.07
C HIS A 195 -12.60 10.88 -8.31
N THR A 196 -13.64 11.69 -8.12
CA THR A 196 -14.90 11.33 -7.45
C THR A 196 -15.63 10.17 -8.14
N SER A 197 -15.54 10.10 -9.48
CA SER A 197 -16.18 9.01 -10.22
C SER A 197 -15.61 7.62 -9.91
N ARG A 198 -14.39 7.52 -9.37
CA ARG A 198 -13.79 6.24 -8.93
C ARG A 198 -14.63 5.54 -7.87
N SER A 199 -15.32 6.31 -7.04
CA SER A 199 -16.23 5.79 -6.03
C SER A 199 -17.42 4.99 -6.60
N ALA A 200 -17.66 5.06 -7.91
CA ALA A 200 -18.64 4.24 -8.62
C ALA A 200 -18.07 2.90 -9.18
N GLY A 201 -16.77 2.65 -9.03
CA GLY A 201 -16.11 1.40 -9.45
C GLY A 201 -16.38 1.06 -10.93
N PRO A 202 -16.97 -0.09 -11.26
CA PRO A 202 -17.25 -0.48 -12.65
C PRO A 202 -18.24 0.44 -13.38
N LEU A 203 -18.96 1.31 -12.67
CA LEU A 203 -19.98 2.20 -13.21
C LEU A 203 -19.47 3.61 -13.51
N ILE A 204 -18.15 3.77 -13.50
CA ILE A 204 -17.48 5.05 -13.63
C ILE A 204 -17.94 5.88 -14.84
N ASP A 205 -18.24 5.22 -15.95
CA ASP A 205 -18.69 5.85 -17.20
C ASP A 205 -20.08 6.48 -17.07
N LEU A 206 -20.96 5.88 -16.25
CA LEU A 206 -22.27 6.46 -15.93
C LEU A 206 -22.15 7.61 -14.93
N ALA A 207 -21.07 7.61 -14.15
CA ALA A 207 -20.88 8.49 -13.01
C ALA A 207 -20.27 9.84 -13.42
N VAL A 208 -19.34 9.84 -14.38
CA VAL A 208 -18.63 11.03 -14.88
C VAL A 208 -19.56 12.17 -15.35
N PRO A 209 -20.63 11.92 -16.12
CA PRO A 209 -21.49 13.01 -16.60
C PRO A 209 -22.25 13.75 -15.50
N THR A 210 -22.66 13.03 -14.44
CA THR A 210 -23.49 13.56 -13.34
C THR A 210 -22.68 14.27 -12.27
N MET A 211 -21.42 13.90 -12.07
CA MET A 211 -20.54 14.42 -11.01
C MET A 211 -19.76 15.70 -11.40
N LYS A 212 -20.38 16.58 -12.20
CA LYS A 212 -19.78 17.85 -12.62
C LYS A 212 -19.91 18.98 -11.58
N HIS A 213 -20.73 18.79 -10.54
CA HIS A 213 -21.03 19.81 -9.54
C HIS A 213 -20.53 19.37 -8.17
N GLY A 214 -19.42 19.97 -7.70
CA GLY A 214 -18.84 19.72 -6.37
C GLY A 214 -19.59 20.40 -5.21
N THR A 215 -20.91 20.56 -5.32
CA THR A 215 -21.75 21.10 -4.23
C THR A 215 -22.57 19.97 -3.64
N THR A 216 -22.65 19.92 -2.32
CA THR A 216 -23.42 18.94 -1.53
C THR A 216 -24.73 19.51 -0.99
N PHE A 217 -25.01 20.80 -1.27
CA PHE A 217 -26.27 21.43 -0.93
C PHE A 217 -27.33 21.10 -1.99
N VAL A 218 -28.33 20.31 -1.61
CA VAL A 218 -29.52 20.04 -2.45
C VAL A 218 -30.49 21.23 -2.42
N SER A 219 -30.64 21.90 -1.27
CA SER A 219 -31.53 23.05 -1.10
C SER A 219 -30.85 24.38 -1.48
N PRO A 220 -31.40 25.15 -2.43
CA PRO A 220 -30.93 26.51 -2.72
C PRO A 220 -31.02 27.43 -1.51
N THR A 221 -32.08 27.32 -0.71
CA THR A 221 -32.30 28.15 0.49
C THR A 221 -31.20 27.95 1.53
N ARG A 222 -30.86 26.68 1.85
CA ARG A 222 -29.76 26.39 2.79
C ARG A 222 -28.41 26.85 2.25
N ARG A 223 -28.18 26.71 0.94
CA ARG A 223 -26.97 27.22 0.28
C ARG A 223 -26.85 28.74 0.43
N SER A 224 -27.94 29.48 0.29
CA SER A 224 -27.96 30.93 0.50
C SER A 224 -27.79 31.34 1.96
N ALA A 225 -28.24 30.51 2.91
CA ALA A 225 -28.08 30.76 4.35
C ALA A 225 -26.65 30.49 4.87
N ALA A 226 -25.92 29.58 4.22
CA ALA A 226 -24.54 29.23 4.57
C ALA A 226 -23.55 30.28 4.06
N THR A 227 -23.36 31.36 4.83
CA THR A 227 -22.52 32.52 4.45
C THR A 227 -21.21 32.61 5.23
N LEU A 228 -21.10 31.90 6.36
CA LEU A 228 -19.96 32.01 7.26
C LEU A 228 -18.87 31.01 6.87
N LEU A 229 -17.66 31.48 6.62
CA LEU A 229 -16.53 30.61 6.27
C LEU A 229 -16.27 29.58 7.38
N ASN A 230 -16.17 28.31 7.01
CA ASN A 230 -15.84 27.23 7.92
C ASN A 230 -14.35 27.31 8.28
N PRO A 231 -13.98 27.57 9.55
CA PRO A 231 -12.58 27.72 9.94
C PRO A 231 -11.78 26.42 9.78
N THR A 232 -12.42 25.25 9.73
CA THR A 232 -11.72 23.97 9.57
C THR A 232 -11.10 23.79 8.18
N PHE A 233 -11.44 24.62 7.20
CA PHE A 233 -10.82 24.61 5.88
C PHE A 233 -9.75 25.71 5.69
N VAL A 234 -9.53 26.52 6.73
CA VAL A 234 -8.67 27.71 6.69
C VAL A 234 -7.29 27.44 7.27
N TYR A 235 -7.24 26.85 8.47
CA TYR A 235 -5.99 26.66 9.20
C TYR A 235 -5.40 25.27 8.92
N SER A 236 -4.16 25.26 8.45
CA SER A 236 -3.31 24.08 8.25
C SER A 236 -1.90 24.36 8.79
N ARG A 237 -0.94 23.45 8.61
CA ARG A 237 0.48 23.73 8.92
C ARG A 237 1.03 24.97 8.19
N GLY A 238 0.44 25.31 7.04
CA GLY A 238 0.77 26.52 6.28
C GLY A 238 0.25 27.81 6.93
N GLY A 239 -0.31 27.73 8.14
CA GLY A 239 -0.94 28.85 8.82
C GLY A 239 -2.29 29.16 8.19
N THR A 240 -2.49 30.42 7.78
CA THR A 240 -3.74 30.91 7.19
C THR A 240 -3.66 31.09 5.68
N THR A 241 -2.76 30.38 4.98
CA THR A 241 -2.60 30.49 3.53
C THR A 241 -3.83 30.00 2.75
N CYS A 242 -4.66 29.14 3.36
CA CYS A 242 -5.95 28.69 2.83
C CYS A 242 -5.87 27.90 1.51
N ASP A 243 -4.85 27.06 1.33
CA ASP A 243 -4.62 26.30 0.09
C ASP A 243 -5.23 24.89 0.12
N VAL A 244 -6.56 24.79 0.23
CA VAL A 244 -7.28 23.51 0.08
C VAL A 244 -6.99 22.92 -1.30
N HIS A 245 -6.51 21.68 -1.34
CA HIS A 245 -6.13 21.03 -2.59
C HIS A 245 -7.28 21.03 -3.59
N TYR A 246 -6.97 21.39 -4.84
CA TYR A 246 -7.99 21.53 -5.88
C TYR A 246 -8.71 20.23 -6.20
N GLY A 247 -8.25 19.06 -5.77
CA GLY A 247 -8.94 17.77 -5.92
C GLY A 247 -9.92 17.39 -4.81
N THR A 248 -10.01 18.17 -3.72
CA THR A 248 -10.82 17.83 -2.52
C THR A 248 -12.32 17.83 -2.81
N ASP A 249 -12.98 16.67 -2.86
CA ASP A 249 -14.42 16.57 -3.15
C ASP A 249 -15.14 15.78 -2.03
N PRO A 250 -16.21 16.34 -1.43
CA PRO A 250 -16.94 15.71 -0.32
C PRO A 250 -17.65 14.40 -0.68
N LEU A 251 -17.84 14.08 -1.97
CA LEU A 251 -18.44 12.82 -2.40
C LEU A 251 -17.42 11.68 -2.50
N THR A 252 -16.12 12.00 -2.61
CA THR A 252 -15.05 11.02 -2.81
C THR A 252 -14.99 9.93 -1.74
N PRO A 253 -15.14 10.23 -0.44
CA PRO A 253 -15.08 9.20 0.62
C PRO A 253 -16.16 8.11 0.53
N PHE A 254 -17.30 8.38 -0.10
CA PHE A 254 -18.48 7.51 -0.08
C PHE A 254 -18.50 6.53 -1.25
N HIS A 255 -19.29 5.45 -1.15
CA HIS A 255 -19.45 4.48 -2.24
C HIS A 255 -20.66 4.83 -3.10
N LEU A 256 -20.42 5.10 -4.38
CA LEU A 256 -21.47 5.56 -5.30
C LEU A 256 -21.97 4.45 -6.24
N ALA A 257 -21.29 3.31 -6.30
CA ALA A 257 -21.68 2.19 -7.15
C ALA A 257 -23.15 1.73 -6.96
N PRO A 258 -23.70 1.63 -5.73
CA PRO A 258 -25.10 1.24 -5.55
C PRO A 258 -26.11 2.19 -6.21
N VAL A 259 -25.82 3.49 -6.21
CA VAL A 259 -26.70 4.51 -6.79
C VAL A 259 -26.74 4.40 -8.31
N PHE A 260 -25.57 4.32 -8.95
CA PHE A 260 -25.48 4.22 -10.41
C PHE A 260 -25.84 2.82 -10.93
N GLY A 261 -25.72 1.78 -10.11
CA GLY A 261 -25.93 0.40 -10.53
C GLY A 261 -27.39 -0.01 -10.50
N ASN A 262 -28.14 0.56 -9.55
CA ASN A 262 -29.57 0.33 -9.39
C ASN A 262 -30.43 1.41 -10.08
N ASN A 263 -29.84 2.56 -10.44
CA ASN A 263 -30.50 3.61 -11.20
C ASN A 263 -29.63 4.03 -12.40
N ALA A 264 -30.17 3.90 -13.62
CA ALA A 264 -29.43 4.19 -14.85
C ALA A 264 -29.12 5.68 -15.08
N ALA A 265 -29.84 6.59 -14.40
CA ALA A 265 -29.63 8.03 -14.51
C ALA A 265 -30.00 8.71 -13.17
N PRO A 266 -29.19 8.53 -12.12
CA PRO A 266 -29.49 9.10 -10.81
C PRO A 266 -29.37 10.62 -10.86
N SER A 267 -30.28 11.30 -10.19
CA SER A 267 -30.20 12.75 -9.97
C SER A 267 -29.13 13.09 -8.93
N HIS A 268 -28.74 14.36 -8.85
CA HIS A 268 -27.85 14.82 -7.79
C HIS A 268 -28.45 14.60 -6.39
N GLU A 269 -29.78 14.72 -6.26
CA GLU A 269 -30.50 14.45 -5.02
C GLU A 269 -30.40 12.98 -4.59
N ASP A 270 -30.51 12.04 -5.53
CA ASP A 270 -30.33 10.61 -5.26
C ASP A 270 -28.93 10.30 -4.73
N ILE A 271 -27.91 10.93 -5.32
CA ILE A 271 -26.52 10.81 -4.88
C ILE A 271 -26.37 11.32 -3.44
N MET A 272 -26.88 12.52 -3.15
CA MET A 272 -26.79 13.11 -1.82
C MET A 272 -27.57 12.33 -0.77
N LYS A 273 -28.74 11.78 -1.12
CA LYS A 273 -29.51 10.88 -0.25
C LYS A 273 -28.70 9.65 0.13
N CYS A 274 -28.01 9.04 -0.84
CA CYS A 274 -27.15 7.90 -0.59
C CYS A 274 -25.95 8.25 0.31
N VAL A 275 -25.29 9.37 0.04
CA VAL A 275 -24.15 9.85 0.83
C VAL A 275 -24.54 10.13 2.27
N ARG A 276 -25.65 10.84 2.51
CA ARG A 276 -26.14 11.12 3.87
C ARG A 276 -26.55 9.85 4.60
N ALA A 277 -27.16 8.88 3.91
CA ALA A 277 -27.52 7.59 4.50
C ALA A 277 -26.29 6.77 4.91
N GLN A 278 -25.25 6.75 4.07
CA GLN A 278 -23.97 6.12 4.42
C GLN A 278 -23.35 6.81 5.64
N PHE A 279 -23.20 8.13 5.60
CA PHE A 279 -22.64 8.91 6.71
C PHE A 279 -23.37 8.68 8.04
N HIS A 280 -24.71 8.67 8.02
CA HIS A 280 -25.53 8.38 9.19
C HIS A 280 -25.25 6.98 9.74
N THR A 281 -25.21 5.98 8.86
CA THR A 281 -24.91 4.58 9.22
C THR A 281 -23.53 4.46 9.87
N TRP A 282 -22.54 5.15 9.30
CA TRP A 282 -21.17 5.16 9.77
C TRP A 282 -21.03 5.80 11.16
N CYS A 283 -21.65 6.96 11.37
CA CYS A 283 -21.67 7.63 12.67
C CYS A 283 -22.39 6.78 13.73
N THR A 284 -23.49 6.12 13.35
CA THR A 284 -24.24 5.22 14.25
C THR A 284 -23.37 4.03 14.69
N ALA A 285 -22.62 3.43 13.76
CA ALA A 285 -21.72 2.33 14.09
C ALA A 285 -20.61 2.78 15.07
N PHE A 286 -19.97 3.93 14.81
CA PHE A 286 -18.97 4.48 15.72
C PHE A 286 -19.53 4.74 17.12
N HIS A 287 -20.72 5.34 17.20
CA HIS A 287 -21.40 5.58 18.48
C HIS A 287 -21.62 4.28 19.27
N ASN A 288 -22.02 3.20 18.61
CA ASN A 288 -22.23 1.90 19.26
C ASN A 288 -20.91 1.33 19.81
N TYR A 289 -19.84 1.32 19.01
CA TYR A 289 -18.53 0.83 19.45
C TYR A 289 -17.95 1.64 20.62
N HIS A 290 -18.13 2.96 20.60
CA HIS A 290 -17.78 3.83 21.72
C HIS A 290 -18.54 3.44 22.99
N GLY A 291 -19.87 3.23 22.89
CA GLY A 291 -20.70 2.82 24.03
C GLY A 291 -20.30 1.49 24.68
N HIS A 292 -19.59 0.63 23.95
CA HIS A 292 -19.07 -0.65 24.45
C HIS A 292 -17.57 -0.64 24.79
N ALA A 293 -16.88 0.52 24.69
CA ALA A 293 -15.43 0.64 24.89
C ALA A 293 -14.60 -0.33 24.00
N GLN A 294 -15.09 -0.63 22.80
CA GLN A 294 -14.47 -1.59 21.86
C GLN A 294 -13.64 -0.92 20.77
N CYS A 295 -13.60 0.41 20.71
CA CYS A 295 -12.87 1.18 19.70
C CYS A 295 -11.95 2.20 20.38
N ILE A 296 -10.69 2.20 19.95
CA ILE A 296 -9.70 3.21 20.31
C ILE A 296 -9.22 3.88 19.03
N VAL A 297 -9.21 5.21 19.00
CA VAL A 297 -8.65 6.00 17.92
C VAL A 297 -7.60 6.94 18.50
N ARG A 298 -6.34 6.66 18.19
CA ARG A 298 -5.17 7.38 18.67
C ARG A 298 -4.61 8.26 17.58
N PHE A 299 -4.38 9.53 17.90
CA PHE A 299 -3.86 10.51 16.95
C PHE A 299 -2.38 10.76 17.19
N PHE A 300 -1.60 10.75 16.12
CA PHE A 300 -0.17 10.97 16.15
C PHE A 300 0.24 11.97 15.06
N PHE A 301 0.59 13.18 15.47
CA PHE A 301 1.18 14.17 14.58
C PHE A 301 2.67 13.86 14.37
N ALA A 302 3.02 13.39 13.17
CA ALA A 302 4.38 13.16 12.70
C ALA A 302 4.40 12.86 11.20
N ASP A 303 5.56 13.04 10.56
CA ASP A 303 5.84 12.45 9.25
C ASP A 303 5.78 10.92 9.34
N ALA A 304 5.24 10.26 8.31
CA ALA A 304 5.02 8.81 8.32
C ALA A 304 6.33 8.01 8.51
N ILE A 305 7.42 8.39 7.85
CA ILE A 305 8.72 7.69 7.98
C ILE A 305 9.31 7.91 9.39
N PHE A 306 9.09 9.09 9.96
CA PHE A 306 9.60 9.41 11.29
C PHE A 306 8.78 8.72 12.38
N ALA A 307 7.46 8.68 12.23
CA ALA A 307 6.55 7.95 13.10
C ALA A 307 6.89 6.47 13.17
N THR A 308 7.08 5.80 12.03
CA THR A 308 7.39 4.36 11.98
C THR A 308 8.74 4.05 12.62
N ARG A 309 9.77 4.86 12.34
CA ARG A 309 11.09 4.72 12.99
C ARG A 309 11.01 4.97 14.50
N ALA A 310 10.24 5.95 14.94
CA ALA A 310 10.05 6.24 16.36
C ALA A 310 9.32 5.10 17.08
N LEU A 311 8.27 4.54 16.48
CA LEU A 311 7.56 3.36 16.98
C LEU A 311 8.49 2.15 17.05
N LYS A 312 9.35 1.95 16.05
CA LYS A 312 10.35 0.87 16.08
C LYS A 312 11.38 1.07 17.20
N VAL A 313 11.85 2.29 17.42
CA VAL A 313 12.76 2.61 18.54
C VAL A 313 12.07 2.34 19.88
N LEU A 314 10.80 2.69 20.02
CA LEU A 314 10.00 2.40 21.20
C LEU A 314 9.85 0.89 21.41
N ALA A 315 9.49 0.13 20.36
CA ALA A 315 9.40 -1.33 20.43
C ALA A 315 10.72 -1.99 20.85
N ASP A 316 11.85 -1.52 20.30
CA ASP A 316 13.16 -2.14 20.53
C ASP A 316 13.82 -1.78 21.86
N SER A 317 13.39 -0.70 22.52
CA SER A 317 14.07 -0.23 23.75
C SER A 317 13.20 0.31 24.86
N GLY A 318 11.89 0.41 24.66
CA GLY A 318 11.00 1.12 25.57
C GLY A 318 11.31 2.63 25.67
N ALA A 319 12.11 3.19 24.75
CA ALA A 319 12.53 4.59 24.82
C ALA A 319 11.39 5.52 24.35
N VAL A 320 10.65 6.05 25.32
CA VAL A 320 9.55 7.00 25.10
C VAL A 320 10.04 8.32 24.48
N LYS A 321 11.22 8.81 24.90
CA LYS A 321 11.86 9.99 24.30
C LYS A 321 12.83 9.55 23.22
N THR A 322 12.51 9.86 21.97
CA THR A 322 13.34 9.50 20.82
C THR A 322 14.34 10.61 20.46
N ARG A 323 15.17 10.39 19.43
CA ARG A 323 16.00 11.41 18.76
C ARG A 323 15.51 11.73 17.35
N ILE A 324 14.26 11.38 17.06
CA ILE A 324 13.65 11.48 15.74
C ILE A 324 12.75 12.73 15.73
N PRO A 325 12.83 13.60 14.71
CA PRO A 325 12.00 14.79 14.62
C PRO A 325 10.55 14.41 14.34
N VAL A 326 9.63 15.31 14.67
CA VAL A 326 8.21 15.19 14.30
C VAL A 326 8.06 15.31 12.77
N CYS A 327 8.71 16.28 12.16
CA CYS A 327 8.70 16.50 10.70
C CYS A 327 9.91 17.37 10.26
N GLN A 328 10.11 17.50 8.95
CA GLN A 328 11.09 18.43 8.38
C GLN A 328 10.69 19.89 8.64
N TRP A 329 11.67 20.80 8.56
CA TRP A 329 11.51 22.25 8.80
C TRP A 329 11.28 22.67 10.26
N HIS A 330 11.26 21.70 11.19
CA HIS A 330 11.05 21.88 12.62
C HIS A 330 12.04 21.06 13.44
N THR A 331 12.29 21.46 14.68
CA THR A 331 13.25 20.79 15.58
C THR A 331 12.62 19.99 16.71
N ASP A 332 11.30 19.98 16.81
CA ASP A 332 10.59 19.16 17.80
C ASP A 332 10.85 17.67 17.58
N ILE A 333 11.14 16.97 18.68
CA ILE A 333 11.42 15.53 18.69
C ILE A 333 10.21 14.74 19.18
N ILE A 334 10.02 13.55 18.62
CA ILE A 334 8.96 12.64 19.03
C ILE A 334 9.25 12.15 20.45
N THR A 335 8.36 12.51 21.37
CA THR A 335 8.31 12.02 22.74
C THR A 335 6.92 11.45 22.98
N PHE A 336 6.85 10.13 23.10
CA PHE A 336 5.59 9.43 23.32
C PHE A 336 5.00 9.79 24.69
N ASP A 337 3.68 9.68 24.83
CA ASP A 337 3.05 9.79 26.15
C ASP A 337 3.41 8.55 26.98
N LYS A 338 3.92 8.77 28.20
CA LYS A 338 4.42 7.67 29.05
C LYS A 338 3.30 6.77 29.54
N GLU A 339 2.15 7.33 29.89
CA GLU A 339 1.03 6.56 30.46
C GLU A 339 0.32 5.78 29.36
N GLU A 340 0.16 6.39 28.18
CA GLU A 340 -0.43 5.76 27.01
C GLU A 340 0.36 4.51 26.54
N TYR A 341 1.69 4.60 26.52
CA TYR A 341 2.58 3.54 26.01
C TYR A 341 3.19 2.64 27.09
N LYS A 342 2.77 2.76 28.35
CA LYS A 342 3.28 1.90 29.44
C LYS A 342 2.87 0.44 29.26
N ASP A 343 1.57 0.20 29.04
CA ASP A 343 0.99 -1.14 28.93
C ASP A 343 -0.24 -1.23 27.99
N ALA A 344 -0.64 -0.13 27.33
CA ALA A 344 -1.92 -0.05 26.61
C ALA A 344 -1.79 0.11 25.08
N ALA A 345 -0.97 1.05 24.60
CA ALA A 345 -0.88 1.36 23.18
C ALA A 345 0.00 0.37 22.38
N PRO A 346 -0.44 -0.08 21.19
CA PRO A 346 0.35 -0.96 20.35
C PRO A 346 1.59 -0.27 19.76
N VAL A 347 2.68 -1.04 19.65
CA VAL A 347 3.93 -0.66 18.95
C VAL A 347 4.24 -1.58 17.77
N LEU A 348 3.54 -2.70 17.68
CA LEU A 348 3.45 -3.60 16.53
C LEU A 348 1.98 -3.70 16.13
N PHE A 349 1.71 -3.91 14.84
CA PHE A 349 0.37 -3.77 14.28
C PHE A 349 0.05 -4.92 13.33
N ASP A 350 -1.09 -5.57 13.52
CA ASP A 350 -1.59 -6.63 12.63
C ASP A 350 -1.82 -6.11 11.21
N VAL A 351 -2.20 -4.83 11.10
CA VAL A 351 -2.47 -4.15 9.83
C VAL A 351 -1.74 -2.81 9.78
N VAL A 352 -1.00 -2.57 8.71
CA VAL A 352 -0.46 -1.25 8.34
C VAL A 352 -1.07 -0.80 7.02
N ASP A 353 -1.77 0.33 7.03
CA ASP A 353 -2.29 0.99 5.84
C ASP A 353 -1.43 2.22 5.53
N THR A 354 -0.88 2.30 4.33
CA THR A 354 0.04 3.39 3.97
C THR A 354 -0.60 4.49 3.14
N SER A 355 -1.92 4.44 2.92
CA SER A 355 -2.61 5.35 2.01
C SER A 355 -1.86 5.43 0.66
N ASN A 356 -1.93 6.57 -0.02
CA ASN A 356 -1.18 6.84 -1.23
C ASN A 356 0.22 7.44 -0.99
N LEU A 357 0.87 7.12 0.15
CA LEU A 357 2.19 7.68 0.50
C LEU A 357 3.32 7.27 -0.47
N ASP A 358 3.17 6.18 -1.23
CA ASP A 358 4.10 5.83 -2.31
C ASP A 358 4.30 7.01 -3.27
N ASP A 359 3.24 7.75 -3.59
CA ASP A 359 3.28 8.89 -4.51
C ASP A 359 4.14 10.07 -4.01
N HIS A 360 4.48 10.11 -2.72
CA HIS A 360 5.12 11.25 -2.08
C HIS A 360 6.43 10.91 -1.37
N LEU A 361 6.53 9.71 -0.82
CA LEU A 361 7.67 9.23 -0.03
C LEU A 361 8.47 8.15 -0.75
N GLY A 362 7.93 7.59 -1.83
CA GLY A 362 8.51 6.49 -2.60
C GLY A 362 8.25 5.11 -1.98
N LEU A 363 7.87 4.16 -2.84
CA LEU A 363 7.51 2.78 -2.48
C LEU A 363 8.49 2.09 -1.51
N LEU A 364 9.79 2.10 -1.83
CA LEU A 364 10.79 1.40 -1.01
C LEU A 364 10.93 2.01 0.39
N ASN A 365 10.95 3.34 0.50
CA ASN A 365 11.06 4.02 1.80
C ASN A 365 9.87 3.68 2.71
N VAL A 366 8.66 3.66 2.15
CA VAL A 366 7.44 3.29 2.87
C VAL A 366 7.52 1.83 3.33
N MET A 367 7.95 0.91 2.46
CA MET A 367 8.02 -0.52 2.81
C MET A 367 9.08 -0.82 3.88
N ILE A 368 10.33 -0.38 3.72
CA ILE A 368 11.42 -0.74 4.65
C ILE A 368 11.21 -0.17 6.06
N THR A 369 10.39 0.88 6.19
CA THR A 369 10.08 1.51 7.48
C THR A 369 8.81 0.94 8.13
N SER A 370 7.86 0.46 7.32
CA SER A 370 6.57 -0.06 7.80
C SER A 370 6.61 -1.56 8.13
N ILE A 371 7.33 -2.36 7.34
CA ILE A 371 7.43 -3.82 7.53
C ILE A 371 7.93 -4.21 8.93
N PRO A 372 8.94 -3.53 9.53
CA PRO A 372 9.41 -3.87 10.87
C PRO A 372 8.40 -3.65 12.00
N LEU A 373 7.23 -3.06 11.72
CA LEU A 373 6.14 -2.88 12.68
C LEU A 373 5.08 -3.99 12.56
N LEU A 374 5.20 -4.89 11.60
CA LEU A 374 4.35 -6.09 11.50
C LEU A 374 4.81 -7.15 12.52
N PRO A 375 3.90 -8.01 13.02
CA PRO A 375 4.27 -9.12 13.89
C PRO A 375 5.22 -10.10 13.17
N ALA A 376 6.22 -10.60 13.89
CA ALA A 376 7.15 -11.60 13.36
C ALA A 376 6.48 -12.97 13.15
N ALA A 377 5.48 -13.31 13.98
CA ALA A 377 4.78 -14.59 13.97
C ALA A 377 3.56 -14.58 13.03
N GLY A 378 3.80 -14.30 11.75
CA GLY A 378 2.84 -14.47 10.65
C GLY A 378 1.51 -13.71 10.71
N ASN A 379 0.82 -13.66 9.58
CA ASN A 379 -0.47 -12.95 9.36
C ASN A 379 -0.45 -11.41 9.42
N GLY A 380 0.72 -10.77 9.43
CA GLY A 380 0.82 -9.32 9.27
C GLY A 380 0.38 -8.87 7.88
N VAL A 381 -0.38 -7.78 7.80
CA VAL A 381 -0.91 -7.24 6.53
C VAL A 381 -0.43 -5.82 6.29
N LEU A 382 0.13 -5.58 5.11
CA LEU A 382 0.48 -4.24 4.63
C LEU A 382 -0.37 -3.89 3.41
N TYR A 383 -1.10 -2.77 3.46
CA TYR A 383 -1.80 -2.22 2.32
C TYR A 383 -1.02 -1.06 1.72
N LEU A 384 -0.73 -1.16 0.41
CA LEU A 384 -0.06 -0.12 -0.37
C LEU A 384 -1.00 0.39 -1.46
N GLU A 385 -1.08 1.71 -1.60
CA GLU A 385 -1.86 2.39 -2.63
C GLU A 385 -1.03 3.45 -3.35
N SER A 386 -1.33 3.68 -4.62
CA SER A 386 -0.79 4.78 -5.42
C SER A 386 -1.87 5.31 -6.37
N LEU A 387 -1.88 6.62 -6.57
CA LEU A 387 -2.78 7.32 -7.50
C LEU A 387 -2.03 7.90 -8.70
N LEU A 388 -0.71 8.04 -8.64
CA LEU A 388 0.11 8.62 -9.71
C LEU A 388 0.80 7.54 -10.52
N VAL A 389 0.90 7.72 -11.83
CA VAL A 389 1.73 6.88 -12.70
C VAL A 389 3.14 7.45 -12.72
N GLN A 390 4.18 6.62 -12.59
CA GLN A 390 5.59 7.06 -12.60
C GLN A 390 6.28 6.89 -13.96
N THR A 391 5.94 5.86 -14.71
CA THR A 391 6.54 5.50 -16.00
C THR A 391 6.16 6.45 -17.14
N SER A 392 7.13 6.70 -18.02
CA SER A 392 6.98 7.39 -19.31
C SER A 392 6.69 6.46 -20.49
N ASP A 393 6.75 5.14 -20.30
CA ASP A 393 6.80 4.15 -21.40
C ASP A 393 5.42 3.74 -21.92
N GLY A 394 4.35 4.30 -21.34
CA GLY A 394 2.96 4.03 -21.73
C GLY A 394 2.39 2.69 -21.25
N ASP A 395 3.20 1.78 -20.68
CA ASP A 395 2.74 0.54 -20.03
C ASP A 395 2.38 0.79 -18.56
N ILE A 396 1.36 1.65 -18.35
CA ILE A 396 0.89 2.10 -17.03
C ILE A 396 0.61 0.95 -16.06
N PRO A 397 0.00 -0.19 -16.47
CA PRO A 397 -0.25 -1.27 -15.54
C PRO A 397 1.01 -1.88 -14.94
N LYS A 398 2.15 -1.90 -15.66
CA LYS A 398 3.43 -2.43 -15.17
C LYS A 398 4.24 -1.44 -14.36
N ASP A 399 3.77 -0.20 -14.24
CA ASP A 399 4.45 0.86 -13.53
C ASP A 399 4.81 0.45 -12.09
N PHE A 400 3.85 -0.15 -11.37
CA PHE A 400 4.07 -0.66 -10.02
C PHE A 400 5.28 -1.59 -9.89
N ALA A 401 5.41 -2.59 -10.76
CA ALA A 401 6.54 -3.52 -10.72
C ALA A 401 7.87 -2.82 -11.05
N LYS A 402 7.86 -1.84 -11.97
CA LYS A 402 9.05 -1.07 -12.35
C LYS A 402 9.58 -0.18 -11.22
N ARG A 403 8.73 0.34 -10.34
CA ARG A 403 9.13 1.25 -9.23
C ARG A 403 10.10 0.62 -8.23
N PHE A 404 10.15 -0.71 -8.17
CA PHE A 404 11.11 -1.41 -7.32
C PHE A 404 12.55 -1.33 -7.82
N ASN A 405 12.76 -1.09 -9.12
CA ASN A 405 14.07 -1.19 -9.78
C ASN A 405 14.76 -2.56 -9.57
N ALA A 406 13.96 -3.59 -9.31
CA ALA A 406 14.35 -4.99 -9.17
C ALA A 406 13.14 -5.88 -9.47
N ASP A 407 13.36 -7.16 -9.76
CA ASP A 407 12.26 -8.09 -9.98
C ASP A 407 11.43 -8.31 -8.71
N LEU A 408 10.11 -8.36 -8.86
CA LEU A 408 9.18 -8.46 -7.74
C LEU A 408 9.37 -9.77 -6.94
N SER A 409 9.80 -10.87 -7.57
CA SER A 409 10.11 -12.11 -6.85
C SER A 409 11.31 -11.96 -5.90
N VAL A 410 12.33 -11.22 -6.33
CA VAL A 410 13.51 -10.90 -5.51
C VAL A 410 13.10 -10.02 -4.34
N ILE A 411 12.28 -9.00 -4.57
CA ILE A 411 11.71 -8.16 -3.49
C ILE A 411 10.97 -9.03 -2.48
N CYS A 412 10.12 -9.95 -2.93
CA CYS A 412 9.34 -10.80 -2.02
C CYS A 412 10.23 -11.66 -1.12
N VAL A 413 11.31 -12.22 -1.67
CA VAL A 413 12.28 -13.03 -0.91
C VAL A 413 13.09 -12.16 0.05
N LEU A 414 13.61 -11.02 -0.38
CA LEU A 414 14.44 -10.17 0.49
C LEU A 414 13.64 -9.51 1.62
N PHE A 415 12.36 -9.20 1.38
CA PHE A 415 11.51 -8.49 2.34
C PHE A 415 10.68 -9.45 3.21
N GLN A 416 10.69 -10.75 2.91
CA GLN A 416 9.84 -11.77 3.54
C GLN A 416 8.35 -11.37 3.55
N LEU A 417 7.91 -10.70 2.47
CA LEU A 417 6.58 -10.15 2.30
C LEU A 417 6.18 -10.23 0.82
N CYS A 418 4.97 -10.70 0.50
CA CYS A 418 4.55 -10.91 -0.89
C CYS A 418 3.18 -10.29 -1.20
N PRO A 419 2.99 -9.67 -2.38
CA PRO A 419 1.66 -9.27 -2.83
C PRO A 419 0.80 -10.52 -3.04
N VAL A 420 -0.39 -10.50 -2.46
CA VAL A 420 -1.31 -11.62 -2.47
C VAL A 420 -1.67 -12.06 -3.90
N ASP A 421 -1.97 -11.08 -4.76
CA ASP A 421 -2.35 -11.30 -6.14
C ASP A 421 -1.16 -11.73 -7.02
N PHE A 422 0.07 -11.29 -6.68
CA PHE A 422 1.28 -11.81 -7.31
C PHE A 422 1.50 -13.30 -7.03
N ALA A 423 1.36 -13.71 -5.77
CA ALA A 423 1.54 -15.10 -5.37
C ALA A 423 0.51 -16.04 -6.02
N THR A 424 -0.77 -15.64 -6.05
CA THR A 424 -1.86 -16.50 -6.53
C THR A 424 -2.17 -16.37 -8.02
N GLY A 425 -1.73 -15.29 -8.67
CA GLY A 425 -1.98 -15.05 -10.10
C GLY A 425 -3.41 -14.58 -10.42
N TYR A 426 -4.18 -14.16 -9.42
CA TYR A 426 -5.48 -13.52 -9.61
C TYR A 426 -5.78 -12.52 -8.49
N SER A 427 -6.73 -11.62 -8.73
CA SER A 427 -7.22 -10.65 -7.73
C SER A 427 -8.72 -10.83 -7.48
N SER A 428 -9.14 -10.62 -6.24
CA SER A 428 -10.56 -10.48 -5.87
C SER A 428 -11.09 -9.04 -6.03
N ARG A 429 -10.21 -8.10 -6.41
CA ARG A 429 -10.52 -6.69 -6.66
C ARG A 429 -10.65 -6.42 -8.16
N GLY A 430 -11.67 -5.66 -8.54
CA GLY A 430 -11.83 -5.17 -9.92
C GLY A 430 -11.08 -3.85 -10.14
N ASN A 431 -10.11 -3.80 -11.05
CA ASN A 431 -9.43 -2.56 -11.46
C ASN A 431 -9.66 -2.17 -12.93
N VAL A 432 -10.54 -2.90 -13.62
CA VAL A 432 -10.84 -2.72 -15.05
C VAL A 432 -11.33 -1.30 -15.37
N HIS A 433 -12.04 -0.66 -14.44
CA HIS A 433 -12.51 0.71 -14.60
C HIS A 433 -11.35 1.73 -14.69
N GLU A 434 -10.26 1.52 -13.95
CA GLU A 434 -9.03 2.33 -14.09
C GLU A 434 -8.31 2.02 -15.39
N LEU A 435 -8.21 0.73 -15.78
CA LEU A 435 -7.59 0.33 -17.05
C LEU A 435 -8.32 0.92 -18.26
N ASN A 436 -9.65 0.88 -18.27
CA ASN A 436 -10.47 1.47 -19.33
C ASN A 436 -10.29 2.99 -19.41
N LYS A 437 -10.15 3.68 -18.28
CA LYS A 437 -9.84 5.12 -18.24
C LYS A 437 -8.49 5.42 -18.89
N VAL A 438 -7.47 4.64 -18.53
CA VAL A 438 -6.12 4.76 -19.09
C VAL A 438 -6.14 4.55 -20.60
N SER A 439 -6.79 3.49 -21.09
CA SER A 439 -6.81 3.15 -22.54
C SER A 439 -7.56 4.16 -23.41
N ARG A 440 -8.45 4.99 -22.84
CA ARG A 440 -9.31 5.92 -23.59
C ARG A 440 -8.75 7.32 -23.79
N ARG A 441 -7.70 7.73 -23.07
CA ARG A 441 -7.10 9.06 -23.24
C ARG A 441 -5.97 9.02 -24.27
N GLU A 442 -6.22 9.61 -25.44
CA GLU A 442 -5.18 9.89 -26.43
C GLU A 442 -4.33 11.11 -26.00
N GLY A 443 -3.02 11.07 -26.27
CA GLY A 443 -2.15 12.26 -26.16
C GLY A 443 -1.29 12.40 -24.90
N GLY A 444 -1.01 11.33 -24.15
CA GLY A 444 0.06 11.32 -23.13
C GLY A 444 -0.18 12.14 -21.86
N LYS A 445 -1.42 12.60 -21.60
CA LYS A 445 -1.77 13.43 -20.42
C LYS A 445 -2.34 12.64 -19.24
N GLN A 446 -2.28 11.31 -19.24
CA GLN A 446 -2.83 10.51 -18.13
C GLN A 446 -1.81 10.40 -16.99
N THR A 447 -2.00 11.23 -15.96
CA THR A 447 -1.11 11.28 -14.79
C THR A 447 -1.59 10.43 -13.61
N GLN A 448 -2.84 9.93 -13.65
CA GLN A 448 -3.43 9.18 -12.54
C GLN A 448 -3.87 7.77 -12.92
N PHE A 449 -3.56 6.81 -12.04
CA PHE A 449 -4.01 5.42 -12.09
C PHE A 449 -4.04 4.89 -10.65
N HIS A 450 -5.21 4.44 -10.20
CA HIS A 450 -5.34 3.93 -8.83
C HIS A 450 -4.91 2.46 -8.77
N GLN A 451 -3.73 2.22 -8.21
CA GLN A 451 -3.19 0.88 -7.95
C GLN A 451 -3.28 0.59 -6.46
N VAL A 452 -3.81 -0.58 -6.09
CA VAL A 452 -3.85 -1.04 -4.69
C VAL A 452 -3.34 -2.46 -4.62
N THR A 453 -2.50 -2.74 -3.63
CA THR A 453 -1.94 -4.07 -3.38
C THR A 453 -2.05 -4.43 -1.91
N THR A 454 -2.38 -5.69 -1.64
CA THR A 454 -2.36 -6.28 -0.30
C THR A 454 -1.14 -7.17 -0.20
N TRP A 455 -0.31 -6.95 0.81
CA TRP A 455 0.90 -7.70 1.07
C TRP A 455 0.75 -8.45 2.39
N LYS A 456 1.21 -9.71 2.42
CA LYS A 456 1.18 -10.55 3.61
C LYS A 456 2.56 -11.15 3.89
N THR A 457 2.87 -11.32 5.18
CA THR A 457 4.15 -11.89 5.67
C THR A 457 4.36 -13.31 5.15
N LEU A 458 5.61 -13.73 5.01
CA LEU A 458 5.93 -15.10 4.60
C LEU A 458 6.31 -15.87 5.87
N ASP A 459 5.43 -16.77 6.31
CA ASP A 459 5.62 -17.55 7.55
C ASP A 459 6.66 -18.67 7.32
N CYS A 460 7.94 -18.31 7.31
CA CYS A 460 9.07 -19.21 7.06
C CYS A 460 10.40 -18.56 7.48
N ASP A 461 11.43 -19.38 7.68
CA ASP A 461 12.78 -18.88 7.90
C ASP A 461 13.34 -18.20 6.63
N PRO A 462 14.09 -17.10 6.78
CA PRO A 462 14.70 -16.43 5.64
C PRO A 462 15.76 -17.34 4.98
N PRO A 463 15.89 -17.31 3.64
CA PRO A 463 16.89 -18.11 2.96
C PRO A 463 18.29 -17.53 3.11
N VAL A 464 19.27 -18.42 3.18
CA VAL A 464 20.71 -18.10 3.08
C VAL A 464 21.07 -17.87 1.62
N ILE A 465 21.72 -16.75 1.34
CA ILE A 465 22.12 -16.34 -0.02
C ILE A 465 23.64 -16.32 -0.09
N ASN A 466 24.20 -16.71 -1.23
CA ASN A 466 25.63 -16.58 -1.46
C ASN A 466 26.08 -15.10 -1.35
N PRO A 467 27.07 -14.77 -0.50
CA PRO A 467 27.50 -13.39 -0.28
C PRO A 467 27.93 -12.65 -1.55
N TRP A 468 28.59 -13.35 -2.49
CA TRP A 468 29.08 -12.75 -3.73
C TRP A 468 27.95 -12.41 -4.70
N GLN A 469 26.96 -13.30 -4.83
CA GLN A 469 25.77 -13.05 -5.65
C GLN A 469 24.94 -11.90 -5.05
N LEU A 470 24.72 -11.91 -3.72
CA LEU A 470 23.99 -10.85 -3.04
C LEU A 470 24.70 -9.49 -3.16
N GLY A 471 26.02 -9.43 -2.97
CA GLY A 471 26.79 -8.19 -3.13
C GLY A 471 26.76 -7.63 -4.55
N THR A 472 26.73 -8.51 -5.56
CA THR A 472 26.57 -8.11 -6.97
C THR A 472 25.18 -7.55 -7.23
N PHE A 473 24.14 -8.28 -6.83
CA PHE A 473 22.75 -7.83 -6.98
C PHE A 473 22.47 -6.50 -6.28
N LEU A 474 22.97 -6.31 -5.05
CA LEU A 474 22.77 -5.06 -4.30
C LEU A 474 23.43 -3.87 -5.03
N TYR A 475 24.54 -4.09 -5.72
CA TYR A 475 25.14 -3.05 -6.55
C TYR A 475 24.30 -2.74 -7.79
N ASP A 476 23.81 -3.75 -8.50
CA ASP A 476 22.93 -3.56 -9.66
C ASP A 476 21.64 -2.82 -9.27
N TRP A 477 21.12 -3.10 -8.07
CA TRP A 477 19.97 -2.40 -7.52
C TRP A 477 20.29 -0.94 -7.16
N TYR A 478 21.46 -0.68 -6.57
CA TYR A 478 21.96 0.68 -6.35
C TYR A 478 22.09 1.46 -7.66
N HIS A 479 22.69 0.84 -8.68
CA HIS A 479 22.88 1.42 -9.99
C HIS A 479 21.52 1.81 -10.62
N ALA A 480 20.57 0.87 -10.65
CA ALA A 480 19.24 1.12 -11.20
C ALA A 480 18.47 2.26 -10.48
N LEU A 481 18.70 2.45 -9.17
CA LEU A 481 18.07 3.53 -8.40
C LEU A 481 18.65 4.92 -8.69
N PHE A 482 19.93 5.01 -9.07
CA PHE A 482 20.67 6.28 -9.12
C PHE A 482 21.29 6.62 -10.48
N GLU A 483 21.24 5.72 -11.48
CA GLU A 483 21.84 5.95 -12.80
C GLU A 483 21.25 7.17 -13.53
N GLU A 484 19.98 7.51 -13.27
CA GLU A 484 19.31 8.69 -13.84
C GLU A 484 19.70 10.02 -13.15
N GLU A 485 20.49 9.98 -12.07
CA GLU A 485 21.17 11.18 -11.56
C GLU A 485 22.27 11.66 -12.53
N ASP A 486 22.77 10.77 -13.40
CA ASP A 486 23.67 11.15 -14.48
C ASP A 486 22.89 11.73 -15.67
N SER A 487 23.19 12.99 -15.99
CA SER A 487 22.49 13.75 -17.04
C SER A 487 22.57 13.12 -18.44
N GLN A 488 23.65 12.40 -18.77
CA GLN A 488 23.81 11.74 -20.07
C GLN A 488 22.90 10.51 -20.12
N THR A 489 22.96 9.66 -19.11
CA THR A 489 22.09 8.48 -18.96
C THR A 489 20.62 8.86 -19.00
N PHE A 490 20.21 9.90 -18.27
CA PHE A 490 18.84 10.41 -18.27
C PHE A 490 18.40 10.84 -19.69
N SER A 491 19.23 11.61 -20.39
CA SER A 491 18.92 12.13 -21.72
C SER A 491 18.77 11.01 -22.75
N GLU A 492 19.61 9.98 -22.66
CA GLU A 492 19.58 8.82 -23.54
C GLU A 492 18.33 7.96 -23.32
N LYS A 493 18.01 7.62 -22.07
CA LYS A 493 16.82 6.83 -21.72
C LYS A 493 15.52 7.53 -22.11
N HIS A 494 15.46 8.84 -21.90
CA HIS A 494 14.22 9.62 -22.10
C HIS A 494 14.16 10.38 -23.43
N ARG A 495 15.00 10.02 -24.41
CA ARG A 495 15.12 10.73 -25.70
C ARG A 495 13.78 10.99 -26.41
N VAL A 496 12.83 10.06 -26.30
CA VAL A 496 11.50 10.17 -26.96
C VAL A 496 10.53 11.06 -26.18
N ASN A 497 10.58 11.04 -24.84
CA ASN A 497 9.62 11.72 -23.95
C ASN A 497 10.30 12.74 -23.01
N PHE A 498 11.39 13.36 -23.46
CA PHE A 498 12.32 14.12 -22.64
C PHE A 498 11.66 15.23 -21.80
N ILE A 499 10.73 16.01 -22.39
CA ILE A 499 10.03 17.10 -21.69
C ILE A 499 9.18 16.55 -20.52
N HIS A 500 8.45 15.46 -20.77
CA HIS A 500 7.63 14.82 -19.75
C HIS A 500 8.51 14.21 -18.65
N ALA A 501 9.57 13.50 -19.01
CA ALA A 501 10.53 12.94 -18.05
C ALA A 501 11.20 14.04 -17.21
N THR A 502 11.61 15.15 -17.83
CA THR A 502 12.21 16.30 -17.15
C THR A 502 11.27 16.86 -16.08
N THR A 503 9.99 17.04 -16.41
CA THR A 503 9.00 17.54 -15.44
C THR A 503 8.88 16.61 -14.22
N ARG A 504 9.01 15.30 -14.45
CA ARG A 504 8.91 14.27 -13.41
C ARG A 504 10.19 14.03 -12.62
N SER A 505 11.36 14.39 -13.16
CA SER A 505 12.65 14.25 -12.46
C SER A 505 12.73 15.10 -11.18
N SER A 506 11.80 16.04 -10.99
CA SER A 506 11.59 16.75 -9.72
C SER A 506 11.09 15.85 -8.58
N LEU A 507 10.47 14.70 -8.89
CA LEU A 507 9.91 13.74 -7.94
C LEU A 507 10.93 12.65 -7.54
N ALA A 508 12.14 13.04 -7.18
CA ALA A 508 13.14 12.11 -6.67
C ALA A 508 12.76 11.64 -5.25
N TYR A 509 12.66 10.33 -5.02
CA TYR A 509 12.28 9.81 -3.70
C TYR A 509 13.45 9.26 -2.88
N PHE A 510 14.51 8.81 -3.56
CA PHE A 510 15.58 8.05 -2.96
C PHE A 510 16.84 8.91 -2.81
N CYS A 511 17.51 8.73 -1.68
CA CYS A 511 18.85 9.25 -1.44
C CYS A 511 19.78 8.12 -0.98
N ARG A 512 21.07 8.40 -0.79
CA ARG A 512 22.02 7.37 -0.34
C ARG A 512 21.65 6.80 1.02
N GLU A 513 21.01 7.59 1.89
CA GLU A 513 20.51 7.07 3.17
C GLU A 513 19.36 6.07 3.00
N SER A 514 18.40 6.36 2.11
CA SER A 514 17.31 5.43 1.77
C SER A 514 17.88 4.06 1.40
N PHE A 515 18.92 4.04 0.57
CA PHE A 515 19.59 2.81 0.17
C PHE A 515 20.38 2.15 1.31
N VAL A 516 21.09 2.91 2.14
CA VAL A 516 21.79 2.36 3.31
C VAL A 516 20.80 1.72 4.30
N LEU A 517 19.63 2.32 4.51
CA LEU A 517 18.59 1.73 5.34
C LEU A 517 17.93 0.51 4.69
N LEU A 518 17.83 0.48 3.35
CA LEU A 518 17.45 -0.73 2.62
C LEU A 518 18.47 -1.85 2.85
N LEU A 519 19.78 -1.56 2.75
CA LEU A 519 20.83 -2.54 3.05
C LEU A 519 20.71 -3.07 4.48
N LYS A 520 20.52 -2.17 5.45
CA LYS A 520 20.30 -2.53 6.85
C LYS A 520 19.08 -3.44 7.01
N PHE A 521 17.98 -3.06 6.39
CA PHE A 521 16.74 -3.82 6.40
C PHE A 521 16.94 -5.22 5.80
N VAL A 522 17.57 -5.35 4.62
CA VAL A 522 17.85 -6.64 3.97
C VAL A 522 18.74 -7.51 4.84
N ARG A 523 19.82 -6.96 5.41
CA ARG A 523 20.69 -7.69 6.34
C ARG A 523 19.93 -8.22 7.55
N ASP A 524 19.13 -7.36 8.18
CA ASP A 524 18.42 -7.67 9.41
C ASP A 524 17.27 -8.67 9.16
N GLN A 525 16.56 -8.55 8.03
CA GLN A 525 15.49 -9.47 7.61
C GLN A 525 16.02 -10.86 7.25
N LEU A 526 17.13 -10.93 6.51
CA LEU A 526 17.76 -12.19 6.13
C LEU A 526 18.60 -12.81 7.25
N GLN A 527 18.79 -12.10 8.36
CA GLN A 527 19.61 -12.52 9.50
C GLN A 527 21.04 -12.92 9.07
N VAL A 528 21.62 -12.15 8.14
CA VAL A 528 22.96 -12.44 7.58
C VAL A 528 24.03 -12.35 8.68
N SER A 529 24.92 -13.32 8.74
CA SER A 529 26.05 -13.32 9.69
C SER A 529 26.95 -12.10 9.47
N ARG A 530 27.70 -11.69 10.49
CA ARG A 530 28.58 -10.51 10.38
C ARG A 530 29.65 -10.73 9.31
N GLU A 531 30.24 -11.92 9.30
CA GLU A 531 31.32 -12.32 8.39
C GLU A 531 30.82 -12.34 6.94
N ASP A 532 29.66 -12.95 6.70
CA ASP A 532 29.05 -12.99 5.37
C ASP A 532 28.64 -11.60 4.89
N TRP A 533 28.10 -10.77 5.78
CA TRP A 533 27.72 -9.40 5.43
C TRP A 533 28.92 -8.53 5.05
N ILE A 534 30.08 -8.72 5.71
CA ILE A 534 31.32 -8.06 5.29
C ILE A 534 31.68 -8.49 3.87
N ALA A 535 31.61 -9.78 3.53
CA ALA A 535 31.89 -10.26 2.18
C ALA A 535 30.91 -9.73 1.13
N VAL A 536 29.62 -9.60 1.46
CA VAL A 536 28.60 -8.94 0.61
C VAL A 536 29.01 -7.51 0.30
N MET A 537 29.37 -6.74 1.33
CA MET A 537 29.70 -5.32 1.19
C MET A 537 31.06 -5.10 0.50
N ASP A 538 32.05 -5.95 0.76
CA ASP A 538 33.34 -5.91 0.05
C ASP A 538 33.13 -6.10 -1.46
N ARG A 539 32.25 -7.05 -1.85
CA ARG A 539 31.87 -7.25 -3.25
C ARG A 539 31.14 -6.03 -3.83
N PHE A 540 30.16 -5.49 -3.11
CA PHE A 540 29.44 -4.27 -3.53
C PHE A 540 30.41 -3.11 -3.81
N ILE A 541 31.32 -2.83 -2.86
CA ILE A 541 32.29 -1.73 -2.97
C ILE A 541 33.28 -1.98 -4.09
N GLN A 542 33.74 -3.23 -4.28
CA GLN A 542 34.63 -3.59 -5.39
C GLN A 542 34.01 -3.24 -6.75
N ILE A 543 32.72 -3.53 -6.95
CA ILE A 543 32.03 -3.20 -8.21
C ILE A 543 31.85 -1.69 -8.32
N GLN A 544 31.41 -1.01 -7.25
CA GLN A 544 31.22 0.45 -7.26
C GLN A 544 32.50 1.21 -7.62
N MET A 545 33.66 0.75 -7.15
CA MET A 545 34.95 1.38 -7.47
C MET A 545 35.42 1.08 -8.91
N ALA A 546 34.95 -0.02 -9.51
CA ALA A 546 35.34 -0.42 -10.87
C ALA A 546 34.42 0.17 -11.96
N ASP A 547 33.14 0.41 -11.64
CA ASP A 547 32.19 0.97 -12.59
C ASP A 547 32.50 2.44 -12.92
N GLN A 548 32.37 2.79 -14.20
CA GLN A 548 32.57 4.14 -14.73
C GLN A 548 31.33 4.69 -15.43
N SER A 549 30.20 3.97 -15.38
CA SER A 549 28.97 4.35 -16.08
C SER A 549 28.23 5.50 -15.39
N MET A 550 28.26 5.60 -14.06
CA MET A 550 27.61 6.68 -13.28
C MET A 550 28.63 7.74 -12.80
N LYS A 551 29.17 8.54 -13.72
CA LYS A 551 30.25 9.51 -13.37
C LYS A 551 29.87 10.48 -12.25
N MET A 552 28.62 10.94 -12.25
CA MET A 552 28.11 11.86 -11.22
C MET A 552 27.93 11.21 -9.84
N ASP A 553 27.93 9.87 -9.72
CA ASP A 553 27.82 9.16 -8.44
C ASP A 553 29.02 9.43 -7.52
N THR A 554 30.19 9.69 -8.12
CA THR A 554 31.43 10.00 -7.39
C THR A 554 31.29 11.20 -6.45
N LEU A 555 30.38 12.14 -6.76
CA LEU A 555 30.08 13.30 -5.89
C LEU A 555 29.41 12.91 -4.57
N ARG A 556 28.74 11.76 -4.50
CA ARG A 556 27.98 11.26 -3.34
C ARG A 556 28.60 10.03 -2.70
N PHE A 557 29.76 9.57 -3.19
CA PHE A 557 30.48 8.42 -2.65
C PHE A 557 30.74 8.55 -1.14
N HIS A 558 31.24 9.71 -0.72
CA HIS A 558 31.53 9.98 0.70
C HIS A 558 30.26 10.10 1.57
N ASP A 559 29.13 10.55 1.01
CA ASP A 559 27.82 10.53 1.69
C ASP A 559 27.41 9.08 1.96
N CYS A 560 27.45 8.24 0.94
CA CYS A 560 27.13 6.81 1.03
C CYS A 560 27.99 6.09 2.09
N CYS A 561 29.31 6.25 2.02
CA CYS A 561 30.22 5.63 2.99
C CYS A 561 30.02 6.15 4.42
N ALA A 562 29.77 7.46 4.59
CA ALA A 562 29.53 8.05 5.91
C ALA A 562 28.23 7.51 6.52
N LEU A 563 27.18 7.38 5.71
CA LEU A 563 25.88 6.87 6.13
C LEU A 563 25.94 5.37 6.47
N MET A 564 26.70 4.56 5.71
CA MET A 564 26.94 3.16 6.05
C MET A 564 27.59 3.00 7.43
N TYR A 565 28.59 3.83 7.74
CA TYR A 565 29.23 3.85 9.05
C TYR A 565 28.27 4.36 10.13
N TYR A 566 27.55 5.46 9.85
CA TYR A 566 26.60 6.09 10.78
C TYR A 566 25.50 5.12 11.22
N HIS A 567 24.94 4.33 10.29
CA HIS A 567 23.87 3.37 10.57
C HIS A 567 24.35 1.99 11.04
N GLY A 568 25.67 1.79 11.12
CA GLY A 568 26.27 0.51 11.50
C GLY A 568 26.02 -0.59 10.47
N VAL A 569 26.00 -0.24 9.18
CA VAL A 569 25.81 -1.18 8.05
C VAL A 569 27.15 -1.74 7.60
N TYR A 570 28.14 -0.88 7.38
CA TYR A 570 29.48 -1.27 6.95
C TYR A 570 30.50 -0.19 7.34
N THR A 571 31.74 -0.58 7.62
CA THR A 571 32.82 0.34 8.03
C THR A 571 33.96 0.27 7.02
N MET A 572 34.12 1.32 6.20
CA MET A 572 35.27 1.43 5.29
C MET A 572 36.58 1.55 6.10
N PRO A 573 37.71 1.07 5.56
CA PRO A 573 39.02 1.17 6.21
C PRO A 573 39.36 2.57 6.75
N VAL A 574 38.95 3.62 6.04
CA VAL A 574 39.22 5.03 6.38
C VAL A 574 38.50 5.55 7.62
N TYR A 575 37.47 4.86 8.12
CA TYR A 575 36.75 5.25 9.36
C TYR A 575 37.31 4.59 10.62
N HIS A 576 38.31 3.70 10.50
CA HIS A 576 38.95 3.12 11.68
C HIS A 576 39.71 4.21 12.48
N PRO A 577 39.84 4.05 13.81
CA PRO A 577 40.58 4.99 14.64
C PRO A 577 42.02 5.22 14.14
N GLY A 578 42.48 6.48 14.16
CA GLY A 578 43.88 6.85 13.84
C GLY A 578 44.10 7.53 12.48
N PHE A 579 43.09 7.61 11.61
CA PHE A 579 43.25 8.19 10.26
C PHE A 579 43.06 9.72 10.18
N THR A 580 42.46 10.37 11.18
CA THR A 580 42.19 11.83 11.14
C THR A 580 43.14 12.60 12.06
N PRO A 581 43.97 13.52 11.54
CA PRO A 581 44.89 14.32 12.36
C PRO A 581 44.14 15.41 13.14
N HIS A 582 44.66 15.78 14.32
CA HIS A 582 44.16 16.88 15.14
C HIS A 582 44.58 18.24 14.53
N ALA A 583 43.92 18.63 13.45
CA ALA A 583 44.22 19.85 12.70
C ALA A 583 42.93 20.58 12.31
N GLY A 584 43.03 21.89 12.01
CA GLY A 584 41.89 22.71 11.62
C GLY A 584 40.81 22.80 12.71
N PRO A 585 39.53 22.49 12.42
CA PRO A 585 38.43 22.61 13.38
C PRO A 585 38.55 21.66 14.58
N PHE A 586 39.43 20.65 14.51
CA PHE A 586 39.59 19.61 15.52
C PHE A 586 40.76 19.84 16.49
N LYS A 587 41.51 20.95 16.35
CA LYS A 587 42.76 21.20 17.08
C LYS A 587 42.62 21.03 18.60
N HIS A 588 41.44 21.33 19.14
CA HIS A 588 41.16 21.30 20.57
C HIS A 588 40.41 20.03 21.03
N TRP A 589 39.99 19.15 20.13
CA TRP A 589 39.17 17.99 20.48
C TRP A 589 40.02 16.90 21.14
N ASN A 590 39.48 16.24 22.16
CA ASN A 590 40.16 15.13 22.84
C ASN A 590 40.26 13.89 21.94
N VAL A 591 39.22 13.63 21.15
CA VAL A 591 39.13 12.53 20.20
C VAL A 591 38.43 13.05 18.95
N VAL A 592 39.08 12.93 17.79
CA VAL A 592 38.45 13.27 16.51
C VAL A 592 37.55 12.11 16.11
N SER A 593 36.23 12.32 16.21
CA SER A 593 35.26 11.33 15.73
C SER A 593 35.42 11.13 14.22
N PRO A 594 35.25 9.90 13.68
CA PRO A 594 35.27 9.68 12.23
C PRO A 594 34.22 10.50 11.46
N LEU A 595 33.12 10.87 12.13
CA LEU A 595 32.08 11.72 11.58
C LEU A 595 31.98 13.04 12.34
N SER A 596 31.67 14.10 11.62
CA SER A 596 31.36 15.43 12.16
C SER A 596 30.00 15.89 11.66
N ARG A 597 29.28 16.61 12.50
CA ARG A 597 28.06 17.31 12.12
C ARG A 597 28.38 18.77 11.83
N VAL A 598 27.92 19.22 10.67
CA VAL A 598 28.11 20.60 10.20
C VAL A 598 26.78 21.33 10.29
N PHE A 599 26.83 22.61 10.67
CA PHE A 599 25.73 23.56 10.56
C PHE A 599 26.16 24.69 9.64
N LEU A 600 25.39 24.94 8.59
CA LEU A 600 25.53 26.07 7.71
C LEU A 600 24.39 27.06 7.98
N LYS A 601 24.75 28.29 8.33
CA LYS A 601 23.81 29.41 8.44
C LYS A 601 23.62 30.04 7.07
N VAL A 602 22.40 30.02 6.57
CA VAL A 602 22.02 30.55 5.26
C VAL A 602 21.16 31.80 5.43
N PRO A 603 21.65 32.98 5.00
CA PRO A 603 20.88 34.23 5.07
C PRO A 603 19.60 34.18 4.22
N ARG A 604 18.55 34.92 4.64
CA ARG A 604 17.23 34.85 4.00
C ARG A 604 17.25 35.36 2.56
N GLU A 605 18.01 36.40 2.30
CA GLU A 605 18.17 36.99 0.97
C GLU A 605 18.73 35.99 -0.05
N LYS A 606 19.48 34.97 0.39
CA LYS A 606 19.99 33.91 -0.48
C LYS A 606 18.91 32.91 -0.86
N ILE A 607 17.93 32.68 0.01
CA ILE A 607 16.82 31.74 -0.19
C ILE A 607 15.73 32.35 -1.08
N ALA A 608 15.69 33.68 -1.22
CA ALA A 608 14.67 34.38 -1.99
C ALA A 608 14.53 33.86 -3.44
N VAL A 609 15.60 33.35 -4.05
CA VAL A 609 15.57 32.71 -5.37
C VAL A 609 14.60 31.51 -5.46
N LEU A 610 14.42 30.76 -4.36
CA LEU A 610 13.49 29.62 -4.29
C LEU A 610 12.03 30.05 -4.08
N THR A 611 11.80 31.33 -3.76
CA THR A 611 10.45 31.88 -3.50
C THR A 611 9.81 32.53 -4.72
N GLN A 612 10.56 32.70 -5.82
CA GLN A 612 10.09 33.40 -7.02
C GLN A 612 9.02 32.61 -7.79
N ASP A 613 9.13 31.29 -7.82
CA ASP A 613 8.10 30.40 -8.36
C ASP A 613 7.56 29.49 -7.25
N GLN A 614 6.34 29.78 -6.79
CA GLN A 614 5.67 28.97 -5.77
C GLN A 614 5.29 27.56 -6.25
N ALA A 615 5.30 27.32 -7.57
CA ALA A 615 5.02 25.99 -8.13
C ALA A 615 6.25 25.07 -8.11
N ALA A 616 7.46 25.62 -7.99
CA ALA A 616 8.69 24.85 -7.94
C ALA A 616 8.96 24.29 -6.54
N THR A 617 9.36 23.01 -6.47
CA THR A 617 9.69 22.29 -5.23
C THR A 617 11.04 21.58 -5.38
N PRO A 618 12.16 22.33 -5.53
CA PRO A 618 13.47 21.69 -5.70
C PRO A 618 13.89 20.91 -4.44
N SER A 619 14.50 19.75 -4.65
CA SER A 619 15.28 19.08 -3.61
C SER A 619 16.60 19.82 -3.37
N LEU A 620 17.02 19.85 -2.11
CA LEU A 620 18.19 20.57 -1.61
C LEU A 620 19.26 19.59 -1.13
N GLU A 621 20.52 19.95 -1.36
CA GLU A 621 21.69 19.20 -0.88
C GLU A 621 22.69 20.15 -0.23
N ALA A 622 23.41 19.65 0.77
CA ALA A 622 24.57 20.36 1.31
C ALA A 622 25.84 19.73 0.75
N GLY A 623 26.96 20.45 0.79
CA GLY A 623 28.19 19.93 0.24
C GLY A 623 29.44 20.63 0.74
N MET A 624 30.58 20.12 0.27
CA MET A 624 31.85 20.82 0.34
C MET A 624 32.36 21.11 -1.06
N ARG A 625 32.99 22.27 -1.23
CA ARG A 625 33.63 22.69 -2.48
C ARG A 625 35.07 23.09 -2.21
N GLY A 626 35.97 22.50 -2.98
CA GLY A 626 37.38 22.88 -3.06
C GLY A 626 37.78 23.22 -4.50
N PRO A 627 39.04 23.60 -4.75
CA PRO A 627 39.49 24.01 -6.08
C PRO A 627 39.34 22.94 -7.17
N ARG A 628 39.40 21.66 -6.79
CA ARG A 628 39.30 20.50 -7.71
C ARG A 628 38.45 19.35 -7.14
N MET A 629 37.61 19.63 -6.15
CA MET A 629 36.81 18.61 -5.48
C MET A 629 35.44 19.15 -5.08
N MET A 630 34.43 18.29 -5.20
CA MET A 630 33.07 18.55 -4.75
C MET A 630 32.50 17.27 -4.16
N ASN A 631 31.93 17.35 -2.96
CA ASN A 631 31.18 16.25 -2.37
C ASN A 631 29.82 16.77 -1.92
N LEU A 632 28.78 16.03 -2.22
CA LEU A 632 27.39 16.35 -1.94
C LEU A 632 26.83 15.36 -0.91
N PHE A 633 26.04 15.90 0.02
CA PHE A 633 25.38 15.19 1.10
C PHE A 633 23.88 15.47 1.02
N SER A 634 23.13 14.40 0.83
CA SER A 634 21.69 14.44 0.55
C SER A 634 20.84 14.37 1.83
N CYS A 635 21.37 13.75 2.89
CA CYS A 635 20.74 13.70 4.20
C CYS A 635 20.97 15.03 4.96
N ILE A 636 20.09 16.00 4.72
CA ILE A 636 20.15 17.31 5.37
C ILE A 636 18.88 17.57 6.20
N HIS A 637 19.05 18.25 7.33
CA HIS A 637 17.97 18.83 8.12
C HIS A 637 18.02 20.34 8.04
N ALA A 638 16.87 20.98 7.96
CA ALA A 638 16.83 22.43 7.96
C ALA A 638 15.71 22.95 8.86
N ALA A 639 15.97 24.05 9.54
CA ALA A 639 14.99 24.78 10.32
C ALA A 639 15.39 26.26 10.38
N PHE A 640 14.41 27.17 10.42
CA PHE A 640 14.68 28.60 10.61
C PHE A 640 15.00 28.86 12.08
N GLY A 641 16.08 29.57 12.36
CA GLY A 641 16.51 29.80 13.74
C GLY A 641 17.95 30.26 13.88
N THR A 642 18.46 30.12 15.10
CA THR A 642 19.84 30.46 15.46
C THR A 642 20.50 29.27 16.14
N VAL A 643 21.74 28.95 15.74
CA VAL A 643 22.56 27.92 16.37
C VAL A 643 23.71 28.57 17.13
N SER A 644 24.03 28.05 18.30
CA SER A 644 25.12 28.55 19.14
C SER A 644 25.93 27.40 19.71
N MET A 645 27.25 27.55 19.79
CA MET A 645 28.14 26.54 20.39
C MET A 645 28.12 26.66 21.92
N VAL A 646 28.03 25.54 22.62
CA VAL A 646 28.06 25.44 24.09
C VAL A 646 28.99 24.30 24.52
N GLY A 647 29.48 24.36 25.77
CA GLY A 647 30.43 23.37 26.29
C GLY A 647 31.90 23.77 26.08
N PRO A 648 32.85 22.97 26.59
CA PRO A 648 34.27 23.27 26.48
C PRO A 648 34.78 23.01 25.04
N LEU A 649 35.84 23.72 24.62
CA LEU A 649 36.40 23.63 23.26
C LEU A 649 36.86 22.22 22.86
N ASN A 650 37.09 21.35 23.83
CA ASN A 650 37.50 19.95 23.62
C ASN A 650 36.34 18.95 23.52
N ASP A 651 35.10 19.38 23.80
CA ASP A 651 33.84 18.64 23.61
C ASP A 651 32.71 19.63 23.24
N PRO A 652 32.79 20.26 22.05
CA PRO A 652 31.82 21.29 21.67
C PRO A 652 30.46 20.66 21.35
N ARG A 653 29.40 21.33 21.79
CA ARG A 653 28.00 20.99 21.51
C ARG A 653 27.32 22.17 20.86
N ALA A 654 26.22 21.94 20.17
CA ALA A 654 25.38 23.01 19.64
C ALA A 654 24.11 23.17 20.49
N VAL A 655 23.52 24.36 20.54
CA VAL A 655 22.13 24.59 20.94
C VAL A 655 21.42 25.33 19.81
N PHE A 656 20.20 24.89 19.47
CA PHE A 656 19.38 25.51 18.43
C PHE A 656 18.17 26.21 19.05
N GLU A 657 17.89 27.42 18.58
CA GLU A 657 16.72 28.20 18.94
C GLU A 657 15.89 28.50 17.68
N GLU A 658 14.78 27.80 17.53
CA GLU A 658 13.87 27.90 16.38
C GLU A 658 13.23 29.28 16.28
N ASP A 659 13.00 29.75 15.04
CA ASP A 659 12.19 30.92 14.77
C ASP A 659 10.71 30.57 14.95
N PRO A 660 10.00 31.18 15.90
CA PRO A 660 8.58 30.85 16.14
C PRO A 660 7.68 31.19 14.95
N LYS A 661 8.15 32.00 13.99
CA LYS A 661 7.42 32.34 12.77
C LYS A 661 7.87 31.53 11.54
N GLY A 662 8.88 30.65 11.68
CA GLY A 662 9.34 29.74 10.62
C GLY A 662 9.57 30.43 9.28
N PHE A 663 8.86 29.98 8.24
CA PHE A 663 8.91 30.56 6.89
C PHE A 663 8.57 32.06 6.84
N HIS A 664 7.72 32.56 7.74
CA HIS A 664 7.32 33.97 7.83
C HIS A 664 8.13 34.77 8.85
N GLY A 665 9.17 34.16 9.43
CA GLY A 665 10.05 34.80 10.39
C GLY A 665 11.14 35.67 9.77
N SER A 666 12.13 36.03 10.58
CA SER A 666 13.26 36.87 10.17
C SER A 666 14.62 36.22 10.42
N LYS A 667 14.68 35.15 11.24
CA LYS A 667 15.94 34.43 11.49
C LYS A 667 16.41 33.67 10.24
N PRO A 668 17.72 33.43 10.08
CA PRO A 668 18.27 32.68 8.95
C PRO A 668 17.82 31.22 8.94
N LEU A 669 18.04 30.53 7.82
CA LEU A 669 17.88 29.09 7.74
C LEU A 669 19.16 28.41 8.23
N ILE A 670 19.06 27.45 9.13
CA ILE A 670 20.18 26.61 9.52
C ILE A 670 20.02 25.26 8.83
N VAL A 671 21.02 24.85 8.06
CA VAL A 671 21.10 23.54 7.41
C VAL A 671 22.13 22.69 8.16
N SER A 672 21.76 21.46 8.54
CA SER A 672 22.61 20.53 9.26
C SER A 672 22.74 19.21 8.52
N PHE A 673 23.96 18.66 8.47
CA PHE A 673 24.24 17.37 7.86
C PHE A 673 25.47 16.71 8.49
N VAL A 674 25.61 15.41 8.29
CA VAL A 674 26.73 14.60 8.80
C VAL A 674 27.69 14.31 7.66
N MET A 675 28.99 14.38 7.92
CA MET A 675 30.02 14.09 6.92
C MET A 675 31.32 13.54 7.54
N PRO A 676 32.20 12.92 6.74
CA PRO A 676 33.50 12.42 7.23
C PRO A 676 34.41 13.54 7.74
N SER A 677 34.90 13.41 8.97
CA SER A 677 35.78 14.41 9.59
C SER A 677 37.09 14.58 8.80
N MET A 678 37.59 13.51 8.19
CA MET A 678 38.84 13.52 7.41
C MET A 678 38.81 14.47 6.18
N LEU A 679 37.61 14.84 5.71
CA LEU A 679 37.43 15.72 4.56
C LEU A 679 37.45 17.21 4.94
N LEU A 680 37.34 17.57 6.23
CA LEU A 680 37.25 18.96 6.69
C LEU A 680 38.63 19.67 6.68
N LYS A 681 39.13 20.04 5.48
CA LYS A 681 40.45 20.69 5.28
C LYS A 681 40.42 21.85 4.26
N LYS A 682 40.47 23.12 4.68
CA LYS A 682 40.53 24.33 3.81
C LYS A 682 39.57 24.28 2.59
N LEU A 683 38.26 24.31 2.86
CA LEU A 683 37.17 24.19 1.88
C LEU A 683 36.05 25.18 2.18
N SER A 684 35.12 25.35 1.24
CA SER A 684 33.84 26.03 1.47
C SER A 684 32.73 25.00 1.69
N ILE A 685 31.83 25.29 2.62
CA ILE A 685 30.57 24.55 2.82
C ILE A 685 29.49 25.22 1.98
N VAL A 686 28.70 24.43 1.26
CA VAL A 686 27.72 24.93 0.28
C VAL A 686 26.33 24.36 0.53
N LEU A 687 25.30 25.14 0.18
CA LEU A 687 23.93 24.69 -0.03
C LEU A 687 23.61 24.84 -1.52
N VAL A 688 23.11 23.78 -2.15
CA VAL A 688 22.80 23.73 -3.58
C VAL A 688 21.41 23.13 -3.83
N CYS A 689 20.81 23.45 -4.99
CA CYS A 689 19.72 22.62 -5.50
C CYS A 689 20.31 21.32 -6.05
N ASN A 690 19.65 20.18 -5.80
CA ASN A 690 20.04 18.90 -6.37
C ASN A 690 20.12 19.03 -7.91
N SER A 691 21.19 18.52 -8.51
CA SER A 691 21.48 18.64 -9.95
C SER A 691 20.65 17.73 -10.86
N ASN A 692 19.39 17.41 -10.49
CA ASN A 692 18.49 16.72 -11.40
C ASN A 692 18.10 17.60 -12.59
N THR A 693 17.64 16.97 -13.69
CA THR A 693 17.35 17.68 -14.95
C THR A 693 16.28 18.76 -14.79
N ALA A 694 15.26 18.56 -13.93
CA ALA A 694 14.25 19.57 -13.62
C ALA A 694 14.86 20.84 -13.02
N ASN A 695 15.69 20.68 -11.99
CA ASN A 695 16.31 21.78 -11.27
C ASN A 695 17.34 22.50 -12.15
N ILE A 696 18.12 21.77 -12.95
CA ILE A 696 19.02 22.38 -13.95
C ILE A 696 18.18 23.23 -14.91
N HIS A 697 17.12 22.67 -15.48
CA HIS A 697 16.28 23.42 -16.42
C HIS A 697 15.69 24.70 -15.81
N HIS A 698 15.26 24.64 -14.54
CA HIS A 698 14.59 25.75 -13.87
C HIS A 698 15.56 26.80 -13.31
N TYR A 699 16.65 26.39 -12.66
CA TYR A 699 17.51 27.26 -11.86
C TYR A 699 18.89 27.55 -12.48
N PHE A 700 19.29 26.91 -13.59
CA PHE A 700 20.61 27.14 -14.19
C PHE A 700 20.84 28.61 -14.57
N LYS A 701 19.81 29.32 -15.05
CA LYS A 701 19.94 30.74 -15.42
C LYS A 701 20.16 31.65 -14.22
N THR A 702 19.65 31.29 -13.05
CA THR A 702 19.68 32.14 -11.84
C THR A 702 20.81 31.75 -10.89
N LEU A 703 21.08 30.45 -10.72
CA LEU A 703 22.09 29.91 -9.81
C LEU A 703 23.38 29.45 -10.51
N GLY A 704 23.42 29.47 -11.84
CA GLY A 704 24.57 29.05 -12.63
C GLY A 704 24.77 27.52 -12.66
N PRO A 705 25.91 27.05 -13.18
CA PRO A 705 26.17 25.64 -13.44
C PRO A 705 26.29 24.77 -12.18
N SER A 706 26.61 25.37 -11.02
CA SER A 706 26.72 24.65 -9.75
C SER A 706 25.42 24.64 -8.94
N LEU A 707 24.36 25.31 -9.41
CA LEU A 707 23.09 25.48 -8.70
C LEU A 707 23.26 25.93 -7.23
N GLU A 708 24.27 26.76 -6.96
CA GLU A 708 24.67 27.17 -5.60
C GLU A 708 23.74 28.25 -5.06
N ILE A 709 23.10 27.99 -3.91
CA ILE A 709 22.25 28.94 -3.20
C ILE A 709 23.11 29.81 -2.28
N HIS A 710 24.01 29.17 -1.52
CA HIS A 710 24.89 29.85 -0.57
C HIS A 710 26.16 29.04 -0.33
N SER A 711 27.25 29.74 -0.01
CA SER A 711 28.51 29.17 0.44
C SER A 711 29.14 30.01 1.54
N ALA A 712 29.84 29.33 2.44
CA ALA A 712 30.62 29.93 3.53
C ALA A 712 31.95 29.17 3.68
N GLU A 713 33.01 29.85 4.13
CA GLU A 713 34.29 29.17 4.37
C GLU A 713 34.22 28.29 5.63
N LEU A 714 34.83 27.11 5.60
CA LEU A 714 34.77 26.16 6.73
C LEU A 714 35.25 26.76 8.07
N PHE A 715 36.19 27.69 8.02
CA PHE A 715 36.75 28.33 9.22
C PHE A 715 36.02 29.62 9.62
N GLU A 716 34.98 30.01 8.90
CA GLU A 716 34.13 31.16 9.20
C GLU A 716 33.12 30.79 10.31
N GLN A 717 33.55 30.90 11.56
CA GLN A 717 32.76 30.48 12.74
C GLN A 717 31.39 31.17 12.86
N GLU A 718 31.20 32.32 12.22
CA GLU A 718 29.91 33.04 12.19
C GLU A 718 28.84 32.32 11.36
N ASN A 719 29.26 31.58 10.34
CA ASN A 719 28.37 30.94 9.37
C ASN A 719 28.46 29.42 9.36
N VAL A 720 29.57 28.85 9.86
CA VAL A 720 29.80 27.39 9.92
C VAL A 720 30.16 26.95 11.33
N ILE A 721 29.39 25.98 11.86
CA ILE A 721 29.69 25.32 13.13
C ILE A 721 29.93 23.83 12.86
N VAL A 722 30.96 23.26 13.50
CA VAL A 722 31.29 21.83 13.41
C VAL A 722 31.34 21.23 14.80
N ILE A 723 30.66 20.11 15.01
CA ILE A 723 30.67 19.35 16.27
C ILE A 723 30.94 17.86 16.00
N PRO A 724 31.46 17.10 16.99
CA PRO A 724 31.62 15.66 16.86
C PRO A 724 30.27 14.97 16.67
N GLU A 725 30.19 14.00 15.75
CA GLU A 725 29.02 13.15 15.57
C GLU A 725 29.39 11.69 15.88
N GLN A 726 28.56 10.99 16.66
CA GLN A 726 28.77 9.57 16.94
C GLN A 726 27.86 8.72 16.06
N PRO A 727 28.31 7.53 15.61
CA PRO A 727 27.43 6.61 14.91
C PRO A 727 26.26 6.19 15.79
N MET A 728 25.18 5.77 15.16
CA MET A 728 24.02 5.24 15.88
C MET A 728 24.42 3.98 16.66
N PRO A 729 23.88 3.78 17.88
CA PRO A 729 24.15 2.57 18.63
C PRO A 729 23.79 1.33 17.80
N ILE A 730 24.77 0.44 17.61
CA ILE A 730 24.53 -0.86 16.97
C ILE A 730 23.74 -1.70 17.97
N ARG A 731 22.44 -1.90 17.72
CA ARG A 731 21.63 -2.82 18.51
C ARG A 731 21.71 -4.22 17.91
N ARG A 732 21.93 -5.20 18.78
CA ARG A 732 21.86 -6.61 18.43
C ARG A 732 20.40 -7.00 18.29
N THR A 733 20.07 -7.63 17.17
CA THR A 733 18.78 -8.31 16.99
C THR A 733 18.68 -9.42 18.03
N ILE A 734 17.61 -9.40 18.82
CA ILE A 734 17.29 -10.50 19.73
C ILE A 734 16.77 -11.65 18.87
N GLN A 735 17.48 -12.77 18.84
CA GLN A 735 16.97 -14.01 18.26
C GLN A 735 15.76 -14.45 19.07
N LEU A 736 14.59 -14.50 18.42
CA LEU A 736 13.42 -15.14 19.01
C LEU A 736 13.66 -16.66 19.04
N PRO A 737 13.29 -17.35 20.12
CA PRO A 737 13.41 -18.80 20.20
C PRO A 737 12.52 -19.45 19.13
N ILE A 738 13.12 -20.32 18.33
CA ILE A 738 12.43 -21.09 17.29
C ILE A 738 11.52 -22.11 17.99
N PRO A 739 10.23 -22.20 17.64
CA PRO A 739 9.37 -23.27 18.11
C PRO A 739 9.95 -24.62 17.70
N SER A 740 10.16 -25.51 18.67
CA SER A 740 10.65 -26.87 18.43
C SER A 740 9.58 -27.65 17.67
N THR A 741 9.73 -27.76 16.34
CA THR A 741 8.83 -28.57 15.53
C THR A 741 9.41 -29.98 15.44
N SER A 742 8.62 -31.01 15.78
CA SER A 742 9.05 -32.40 15.59
C SER A 742 8.97 -32.76 14.11
N TYR A 743 10.08 -33.22 13.53
CA TYR A 743 10.16 -33.61 12.12
C TYR A 743 10.15 -35.14 11.98
N ALA A 744 9.34 -35.66 11.05
CA ALA A 744 9.17 -37.11 10.86
C ALA A 744 10.37 -37.78 10.18
N ILE A 745 11.11 -37.07 9.31
CA ILE A 745 12.34 -37.55 8.67
C ILE A 745 13.56 -36.97 9.41
N GLY A 746 13.57 -35.66 9.61
CA GLY A 746 14.59 -34.95 10.38
C GLY A 746 14.57 -33.45 10.09
N ALA A 747 15.26 -32.67 10.93
CA ALA A 747 15.24 -31.22 10.79
C ALA A 747 15.80 -30.77 9.42
N PRO A 748 15.07 -29.95 8.64
CA PRO A 748 15.63 -29.33 7.45
C PRO A 748 16.74 -28.36 7.88
N GLY A 749 17.86 -28.37 7.16
CA GLY A 749 18.89 -27.35 7.29
C GLY A 749 18.42 -26.01 6.73
N SER A 750 19.27 -24.97 6.86
CA SER A 750 18.96 -23.64 6.33
C SER A 750 18.69 -23.70 4.83
N MET A 751 17.57 -23.12 4.42
CA MET A 751 17.21 -23.01 3.01
C MET A 751 18.19 -22.08 2.30
N LYS A 752 18.70 -22.48 1.13
CA LYS A 752 19.58 -21.65 0.31
C LYS A 752 18.83 -21.16 -0.91
N ALA A 753 19.03 -19.90 -1.27
CA ALA A 753 18.53 -19.32 -2.52
C ALA A 753 19.72 -18.95 -3.43
N SER A 754 19.64 -19.32 -4.71
CA SER A 754 20.65 -18.97 -5.71
C SER A 754 20.06 -18.08 -6.78
N PHE A 755 20.80 -17.03 -7.14
CA PHE A 755 20.48 -16.23 -8.32
C PHE A 755 20.85 -16.98 -9.61
N ASN A 756 20.23 -16.57 -10.71
CA ASN A 756 20.62 -16.93 -12.08
C ASN A 756 22.01 -16.37 -12.44
N GLU A 757 22.50 -16.70 -13.63
CA GLU A 757 23.82 -16.25 -14.11
C GLU A 757 23.99 -14.73 -14.15
N GLU A 758 22.90 -14.00 -14.44
CA GLU A 758 22.88 -12.52 -14.49
C GLU A 758 22.77 -11.88 -13.09
N ASN A 759 22.62 -12.66 -12.02
CA ASN A 759 22.38 -12.21 -10.65
C ASN A 759 21.19 -11.26 -10.46
N ASN A 760 20.19 -11.29 -11.35
CA ASN A 760 19.03 -10.40 -11.32
C ASN A 760 17.73 -11.09 -10.86
N LEU A 761 17.70 -12.42 -10.84
CA LEU A 761 16.54 -13.23 -10.48
C LEU A 761 16.96 -14.44 -9.64
N PHE A 762 16.16 -14.79 -8.64
CA PHE A 762 16.31 -16.09 -7.97
C PHE A 762 15.84 -17.21 -8.87
N GLU A 763 16.70 -18.22 -9.06
CA GLU A 763 16.41 -19.37 -9.93
C GLU A 763 15.98 -20.59 -9.12
N LEU A 764 16.72 -20.92 -8.05
CA LEU A 764 16.53 -22.15 -7.29
C LEU A 764 16.50 -21.89 -5.78
N PHE A 765 15.65 -22.66 -5.10
CA PHE A 765 15.81 -22.96 -3.68
C PHE A 765 16.41 -24.35 -3.50
N SER A 766 17.27 -24.50 -2.50
CA SER A 766 17.78 -25.80 -2.08
C SER A 766 17.71 -25.95 -0.57
N VAL A 767 17.34 -27.13 -0.10
CA VAL A 767 17.24 -27.44 1.32
C VAL A 767 17.79 -28.85 1.55
N LEU A 768 18.73 -28.97 2.48
CA LEU A 768 19.31 -30.25 2.86
C LEU A 768 18.65 -30.72 4.15
N THR A 769 17.96 -31.85 4.08
CA THR A 769 17.33 -32.50 5.24
C THR A 769 18.23 -33.63 5.71
N SER A 770 18.76 -33.49 6.93
CA SER A 770 19.50 -34.58 7.58
C SER A 770 18.51 -35.58 8.15
N VAL A 771 18.66 -36.86 7.83
CA VAL A 771 17.74 -37.91 8.26
C VAL A 771 18.08 -38.35 9.68
N GLN A 772 17.19 -38.06 10.62
CA GLN A 772 17.44 -38.17 12.05
C GLN A 772 16.61 -39.26 12.73
N THR A 773 15.39 -39.54 12.27
CA THR A 773 14.53 -40.55 12.88
C THR A 773 14.98 -41.96 12.49
N GLU A 774 15.02 -42.90 13.44
CA GLU A 774 15.54 -44.26 13.19
C GLU A 774 14.80 -45.01 12.09
N ASN A 775 13.47 -44.83 12.01
CA ASN A 775 12.65 -45.39 10.94
C ASN A 775 13.05 -44.82 9.57
N ALA A 776 13.29 -43.51 9.47
CA ALA A 776 13.73 -42.88 8.24
C ALA A 776 15.18 -43.22 7.88
N LYS A 777 16.08 -43.36 8.85
CA LYS A 777 17.46 -43.82 8.61
C LYS A 777 17.46 -45.22 8.01
N SER A 778 16.71 -46.14 8.61
CA SER A 778 16.56 -47.52 8.15
C SER A 778 15.99 -47.58 6.73
N ALA A 779 14.93 -46.80 6.46
CA ALA A 779 14.33 -46.71 5.13
C ALA A 779 15.32 -46.15 4.09
N LEU A 780 16.07 -45.10 4.41
CA LEU A 780 17.01 -44.49 3.46
C LEU A 780 18.20 -45.41 3.16
N GLN A 781 18.74 -46.10 4.17
CA GLN A 781 19.86 -47.03 4.03
C GLN A 781 19.48 -48.26 3.23
N SER A 782 18.23 -48.74 3.39
CA SER A 782 17.67 -49.89 2.66
C SER A 782 17.27 -49.58 1.22
N ALA A 783 17.80 -48.50 0.64
CA ALA A 783 17.47 -48.03 -0.70
C ALA A 783 15.99 -47.64 -0.91
N GLY A 784 15.27 -47.26 0.15
CA GLY A 784 13.88 -46.84 0.08
C GLY A 784 13.61 -45.73 -0.94
N ASN A 785 12.43 -45.77 -1.52
CA ASN A 785 11.91 -44.85 -2.52
C ASN A 785 11.70 -43.47 -1.90
N VAL A 786 12.27 -42.45 -2.55
CA VAL A 786 12.10 -41.05 -2.19
C VAL A 786 11.27 -40.40 -3.28
N SER A 787 10.12 -39.85 -2.90
CA SER A 787 9.23 -39.14 -3.82
C SER A 787 8.86 -37.77 -3.27
N VAL A 788 8.51 -36.86 -4.18
CA VAL A 788 8.23 -35.47 -3.88
C VAL A 788 6.90 -35.09 -4.49
N LYS A 789 6.04 -34.45 -3.70
CA LYS A 789 4.74 -33.97 -4.15
C LYS A 789 4.51 -32.53 -3.69
N GLN A 790 4.22 -31.65 -4.62
CA GLN A 790 3.79 -30.30 -4.27
C GLN A 790 2.32 -30.32 -3.81
N ILE A 791 2.05 -29.83 -2.60
CA ILE A 791 0.70 -29.84 -1.98
C ILE A 791 0.12 -28.43 -1.85
N SER A 792 0.97 -27.40 -1.98
CA SER A 792 0.59 -25.98 -2.04
C SER A 792 1.59 -25.24 -2.93
N PHE A 793 1.25 -24.04 -3.38
CA PHE A 793 2.13 -23.20 -4.21
C PHE A 793 3.50 -22.92 -3.55
N ARG A 794 3.62 -23.07 -2.22
CA ARG A 794 4.85 -22.91 -1.43
C ARG A 794 5.30 -24.15 -0.66
N THR A 795 4.50 -25.22 -0.63
CA THR A 795 4.76 -26.38 0.22
C THR A 795 4.97 -27.63 -0.62
N VAL A 796 6.11 -28.27 -0.37
CA VAL A 796 6.49 -29.53 -1.02
C VAL A 796 6.63 -30.60 0.05
N GLN A 797 5.90 -31.69 -0.11
CA GLN A 797 5.96 -32.85 0.75
C GLN A 797 7.03 -33.82 0.23
N LEU A 798 7.98 -34.14 1.11
CA LEU A 798 8.98 -35.18 0.93
C LEU A 798 8.43 -36.49 1.52
N ASN A 799 8.44 -37.57 0.75
CA ASN A 799 8.01 -38.89 1.19
C ASN A 799 9.18 -39.88 1.05
N LEU A 800 9.51 -40.56 2.16
CA LEU A 800 10.47 -41.65 2.24
C LEU A 800 9.75 -42.91 2.74
N GLU A 801 9.42 -43.84 1.83
CA GLU A 801 8.75 -45.11 2.15
C GLU A 801 7.52 -44.95 3.08
N GLY A 802 6.68 -43.95 2.83
CA GLY A 802 5.48 -43.66 3.61
C GLY A 802 5.69 -42.70 4.79
N ILE A 803 6.93 -42.36 5.14
CA ILE A 803 7.24 -41.31 6.11
C ILE A 803 7.22 -39.96 5.38
N THR A 804 6.25 -39.11 5.71
CA THR A 804 6.06 -37.81 5.04
C THR A 804 6.52 -36.64 5.90
N GLN A 805 7.16 -35.66 5.27
CA GLN A 805 7.55 -34.39 5.89
C GLN A 805 7.32 -33.23 4.92
N ASP A 806 6.68 -32.17 5.40
CA ASP A 806 6.41 -30.98 4.60
C ASP A 806 7.56 -29.97 4.71
N ILE A 807 7.93 -29.39 3.57
CA ILE A 807 8.94 -28.34 3.43
C ILE A 807 8.24 -27.10 2.90
N VAL A 808 8.28 -26.02 3.66
CA VAL A 808 7.68 -24.73 3.30
C VAL A 808 8.76 -23.80 2.74
N PHE A 809 8.57 -23.31 1.53
CA PHE A 809 9.45 -22.36 0.86
C PHE A 809 8.99 -20.91 1.11
N PRO A 810 9.91 -19.95 1.17
CA PRO A 810 9.58 -18.55 1.42
C PRO A 810 8.79 -17.94 0.27
N PHE A 811 9.04 -18.40 -0.95
CA PHE A 811 8.37 -17.91 -2.14
C PHE A 811 7.78 -19.09 -2.95
N PRO A 812 6.71 -18.88 -3.75
CA PRO A 812 6.16 -19.91 -4.62
C PRO A 812 7.21 -20.67 -5.46
N VAL A 813 7.07 -22.00 -5.54
CA VAL A 813 8.00 -22.91 -6.25
C VAL A 813 7.29 -23.79 -7.28
N VAL A 814 8.06 -24.38 -8.18
CA VAL A 814 7.61 -25.33 -9.19
C VAL A 814 8.11 -26.73 -8.82
N GLY A 815 7.41 -27.39 -7.89
CA GLY A 815 7.80 -28.70 -7.35
C GLY A 815 7.74 -29.84 -8.36
N SER A 816 7.04 -29.69 -9.48
CA SER A 816 7.05 -30.65 -10.60
C SER A 816 8.42 -30.75 -11.28
N GLN A 817 9.24 -29.70 -11.20
CA GLN A 817 10.59 -29.63 -11.77
C GLN A 817 11.69 -29.83 -10.70
N HIS A 818 11.37 -30.52 -9.61
CA HIS A 818 12.32 -30.77 -8.53
C HIS A 818 13.51 -31.62 -8.97
N ARG A 819 14.65 -31.45 -8.29
CA ARG A 819 15.81 -32.33 -8.36
C ARG A 819 16.14 -32.83 -6.97
N LEU A 820 16.44 -34.12 -6.84
CA LEU A 820 16.87 -34.74 -5.59
C LEU A 820 18.34 -35.14 -5.68
N ARG A 821 19.10 -34.85 -4.62
CA ARG A 821 20.39 -35.49 -4.36
C ARG A 821 20.28 -36.24 -3.05
N ILE A 822 20.65 -37.52 -3.06
CA ILE A 822 20.42 -38.43 -1.95
C ILE A 822 21.76 -39.04 -1.56
N ALA A 823 22.17 -38.88 -0.31
CA ALA A 823 23.33 -39.56 0.22
C ALA A 823 22.91 -40.57 1.29
N ARG A 824 22.88 -41.85 0.90
CA ARG A 824 22.41 -42.93 1.76
C ARG A 824 23.40 -43.32 2.87
N LYS A 825 24.71 -43.07 2.65
CA LYS A 825 25.77 -43.34 3.66
C LYS A 825 25.86 -42.25 4.72
N SER A 826 25.81 -40.99 4.29
CA SER A 826 25.86 -39.80 5.17
C SER A 826 24.48 -39.28 5.58
N LEU A 827 23.41 -40.02 5.25
CA LEU A 827 22.05 -39.85 5.74
C LEU A 827 21.44 -38.46 5.50
N TRP A 828 21.48 -37.98 4.26
CA TRP A 828 20.82 -36.72 3.91
C TRP A 828 20.12 -36.75 2.55
N ILE A 829 19.10 -35.91 2.41
CA ILE A 829 18.34 -35.66 1.18
C ILE A 829 18.38 -34.16 0.91
N GLU A 830 18.93 -33.74 -0.23
CA GLU A 830 18.89 -32.37 -0.71
C GLU A 830 17.79 -32.25 -1.77
N LEU A 831 16.78 -31.41 -1.46
CA LEU A 831 15.70 -31.05 -2.36
C LEU A 831 16.03 -29.71 -3.01
N ILE A 832 16.07 -29.68 -4.35
CA ILE A 832 16.31 -28.48 -5.15
C ILE A 832 15.07 -28.23 -5.98
N VAL A 833 14.50 -27.03 -5.89
CA VAL A 833 13.28 -26.66 -6.63
C VAL A 833 13.44 -25.29 -7.28
N PRO A 834 12.97 -25.12 -8.53
CA PRO A 834 12.95 -23.81 -9.16
C PRO A 834 11.89 -22.90 -8.55
N LEU A 835 12.20 -21.61 -8.52
CA LEU A 835 11.22 -20.58 -8.17
C LEU A 835 10.21 -20.41 -9.29
N ARG A 836 8.99 -20.07 -8.91
CA ARG A 836 7.97 -19.71 -9.89
C ARG A 836 8.27 -18.34 -10.48
N THR A 837 8.70 -18.33 -11.73
CA THR A 837 8.72 -17.10 -12.53
C THR A 837 7.29 -16.65 -12.87
N SER A 838 7.09 -15.35 -13.06
CA SER A 838 5.80 -14.69 -13.31
C SER A 838 4.96 -15.25 -14.48
N PHE A 839 5.49 -16.20 -15.25
CA PHE A 839 4.87 -16.74 -16.47
C PHE A 839 4.86 -18.28 -16.58
N SER A 840 5.39 -19.03 -15.60
CA SER A 840 5.34 -20.50 -15.65
C SER A 840 3.97 -21.02 -15.19
N GLN A 841 3.28 -21.78 -16.05
CA GLN A 841 2.00 -22.45 -15.71
C GLN A 841 2.21 -23.59 -14.69
N GLU A 842 3.40 -24.21 -14.69
CA GLU A 842 3.67 -25.51 -14.06
C GLU A 842 3.75 -25.49 -12.51
N GLY A 843 3.47 -24.35 -11.86
CA GLY A 843 3.46 -24.21 -10.38
C GLY A 843 2.08 -23.93 -9.75
N LEU A 844 1.03 -23.63 -10.53
CA LEU A 844 -0.32 -23.33 -10.02
C LEU A 844 -1.22 -24.56 -9.87
N ASP A 845 -0.80 -25.71 -10.39
CA ASP A 845 -1.60 -26.95 -10.40
C ASP A 845 -1.81 -27.55 -8.99
N ALA A 846 -1.05 -27.12 -7.98
CA ALA A 846 -1.07 -27.71 -6.65
C ALA A 846 -2.27 -27.26 -5.78
N ASN A 847 -2.59 -25.96 -5.75
CA ASN A 847 -3.80 -25.33 -5.15
C ASN A 847 -3.64 -23.79 -5.16
N PRO A 848 -4.42 -23.02 -5.95
CA PRO A 848 -4.31 -21.56 -6.00
C PRO A 848 -5.11 -20.84 -4.89
N PHE A 849 -5.82 -21.57 -4.03
CA PHE A 849 -6.75 -21.05 -3.01
C PHE A 849 -6.29 -21.37 -1.56
N PRO A 850 -5.12 -20.88 -1.13
CA PRO A 850 -4.58 -21.20 0.18
C PRO A 850 -5.36 -20.56 1.35
N ILE A 851 -5.45 -21.30 2.45
CA ILE A 851 -6.04 -20.88 3.73
C ILE A 851 -5.02 -21.14 4.84
N SER A 852 -4.84 -20.17 5.73
CA SER A 852 -4.05 -20.36 6.95
C SER A 852 -4.74 -21.38 7.85
N LEU A 853 -4.10 -22.52 8.12
CA LEU A 853 -4.64 -23.55 9.01
C LEU A 853 -4.77 -23.06 10.46
N GLN A 854 -3.87 -22.18 10.91
CA GLN A 854 -3.87 -21.65 12.27
C GLN A 854 -5.00 -20.64 12.51
N GLU A 855 -5.24 -19.74 11.55
CA GLU A 855 -6.26 -18.68 11.72
C GLU A 855 -7.57 -18.96 10.99
N LEU A 856 -7.62 -20.01 10.18
CA LEU A 856 -8.72 -20.33 9.27
C LEU A 856 -9.09 -19.12 8.41
N LEU A 857 -8.06 -18.45 7.91
CA LEU A 857 -8.15 -17.18 7.20
C LEU A 857 -7.78 -17.39 5.72
N PRO A 858 -8.63 -16.95 4.77
CA PRO A 858 -8.26 -16.91 3.37
C PRO A 858 -7.01 -16.06 3.13
N TRP A 859 -6.02 -16.63 2.47
CA TRP A 859 -4.83 -15.87 2.11
C TRP A 859 -5.11 -14.90 0.97
N SER A 860 -5.89 -15.35 -0.02
CA SER A 860 -5.96 -14.75 -1.36
C SER A 860 -7.21 -13.93 -1.67
N ILE A 861 -8.25 -14.06 -0.85
CA ILE A 861 -9.52 -13.37 -1.03
C ILE A 861 -9.91 -12.69 0.28
N HIS A 862 -10.10 -11.38 0.22
CA HIS A 862 -10.48 -10.57 1.37
C HIS A 862 -11.87 -10.98 1.91
N ARG A 863 -12.03 -10.90 3.24
CA ARG A 863 -13.27 -11.16 3.95
C ARG A 863 -14.28 -10.03 3.78
N ILE A 864 -15.55 -10.38 3.84
CA ILE A 864 -16.67 -9.45 3.72
C ILE A 864 -17.83 -9.86 4.62
N ASN A 865 -18.51 -8.87 5.19
CA ASN A 865 -19.80 -9.06 5.84
C ASN A 865 -20.91 -8.89 4.81
N LEU A 866 -21.48 -9.99 4.31
CA LEU A 866 -22.52 -9.97 3.28
C LEU A 866 -23.77 -9.17 3.69
N ASP A 867 -24.07 -9.08 4.98
CA ASP A 867 -25.27 -8.42 5.48
C ASP A 867 -25.16 -6.89 5.52
N SER A 868 -23.94 -6.34 5.47
CA SER A 868 -23.72 -4.89 5.35
C SER A 868 -23.65 -4.40 3.89
N LEU A 869 -23.49 -5.31 2.92
CA LEU A 869 -23.32 -4.93 1.52
C LEU A 869 -24.64 -4.60 0.83
N PRO A 870 -24.74 -3.52 0.03
CA PRO A 870 -25.93 -3.19 -0.73
C PRO A 870 -26.26 -4.23 -1.82
N THR A 871 -27.55 -4.55 -1.97
CA THR A 871 -28.04 -5.48 -3.00
C THR A 871 -28.14 -4.81 -4.38
N ILE A 872 -27.84 -5.57 -5.43
CA ILE A 872 -28.05 -5.19 -6.84
C ILE A 872 -29.50 -5.44 -7.21
N ASP A 873 -30.18 -4.42 -7.74
CA ASP A 873 -31.52 -4.56 -8.29
C ASP A 873 -31.45 -5.24 -9.66
N LEU A 874 -31.88 -6.51 -9.71
CA LEU A 874 -31.92 -7.29 -10.95
C LEU A 874 -32.91 -6.74 -11.99
N LYS A 875 -33.84 -5.86 -11.57
CA LYS A 875 -34.79 -5.18 -12.46
C LYS A 875 -34.26 -3.83 -12.97
N ALA A 876 -33.07 -3.41 -12.55
CA ALA A 876 -32.49 -2.15 -12.96
C ALA A 876 -32.37 -2.07 -14.49
N LYS A 877 -32.79 -0.93 -15.06
CA LYS A 877 -32.62 -0.66 -16.49
C LYS A 877 -31.13 -0.68 -16.82
N LYS A 878 -30.75 -1.31 -17.94
CA LYS A 878 -29.36 -1.39 -18.43
C LYS A 878 -28.38 -2.15 -17.52
N LEU A 879 -28.86 -3.02 -16.62
CA LEU A 879 -27.98 -3.88 -15.81
C LEU A 879 -26.99 -4.69 -16.68
N HIS A 880 -27.46 -5.24 -17.81
CA HIS A 880 -26.64 -5.96 -18.77
C HIS A 880 -25.47 -5.11 -19.33
N ASP A 881 -25.67 -3.81 -19.52
CA ASP A 881 -24.73 -2.92 -20.21
C ASP A 881 -23.42 -2.72 -19.43
N TRP A 882 -23.43 -2.88 -18.12
CA TRP A 882 -22.24 -2.74 -17.28
C TRP A 882 -21.81 -4.05 -16.62
N LEU A 883 -22.75 -4.89 -16.17
CA LEU A 883 -22.40 -6.09 -15.40
C LEU A 883 -21.76 -7.16 -16.28
N ASN A 884 -22.28 -7.37 -17.49
CA ASN A 884 -21.73 -8.36 -18.41
C ASN A 884 -20.31 -7.98 -18.87
N PRO A 885 -20.01 -6.72 -19.26
CA PRO A 885 -18.64 -6.28 -19.50
C PRO A 885 -17.72 -6.39 -18.28
N HIS A 886 -18.20 -6.09 -17.07
CA HIS A 886 -17.41 -6.20 -15.83
C HIS A 886 -16.97 -7.65 -15.56
N VAL A 887 -17.90 -8.59 -15.62
CA VAL A 887 -17.62 -10.03 -15.44
C VAL A 887 -16.72 -10.54 -16.56
N GLY A 888 -16.99 -10.17 -17.81
CA GLY A 888 -16.16 -10.56 -18.95
C GLY A 888 -14.75 -9.98 -18.92
N ALA A 889 -14.53 -8.87 -18.21
CA ALA A 889 -13.22 -8.27 -18.06
C ALA A 889 -12.37 -8.87 -16.92
N ALA A 890 -12.89 -9.87 -16.20
CA ALA A 890 -12.11 -10.66 -15.25
C ALA A 890 -11.01 -11.49 -15.92
N PHE A 891 -11.16 -11.77 -17.22
CA PHE A 891 -10.21 -12.59 -17.98
C PHE A 891 -9.06 -11.77 -18.55
N SER A 892 -7.85 -12.32 -18.49
CA SER A 892 -6.67 -11.73 -19.12
C SER A 892 -6.60 -12.04 -20.61
N LYS A 893 -5.79 -11.27 -21.36
CA LYS A 893 -5.55 -11.57 -22.79
C LYS A 893 -4.93 -12.96 -23.00
N ARG A 894 -4.15 -13.47 -22.03
CA ARG A 894 -3.58 -14.82 -22.06
C ARG A 894 -4.70 -15.86 -22.00
N GLU A 895 -5.60 -15.74 -21.02
CA GLU A 895 -6.72 -16.67 -20.82
C GLU A 895 -7.66 -16.69 -22.04
N VAL A 896 -7.98 -15.52 -22.59
CA VAL A 896 -8.80 -15.39 -23.81
C VAL A 896 -8.15 -16.05 -25.03
N LYS A 897 -6.82 -15.95 -25.17
CA LYS A 897 -6.07 -16.64 -26.25
C LYS A 897 -5.95 -18.14 -26.01
N GLY A 898 -5.70 -18.57 -24.77
CA GLY A 898 -5.60 -19.97 -24.37
C GLY A 898 -6.87 -20.75 -24.69
N ASN A 899 -8.04 -20.12 -24.53
CA ASN A 899 -9.33 -20.68 -24.94
C ASN A 899 -9.35 -21.10 -26.42
N LYS A 900 -8.82 -20.25 -27.32
CA LYS A 900 -8.74 -20.56 -28.76
C LYS A 900 -7.82 -21.75 -29.06
N LYS A 901 -6.82 -21.99 -28.22
CA LYS A 901 -5.85 -23.09 -28.36
C LYS A 901 -6.25 -24.35 -27.58
N LYS A 902 -7.39 -24.37 -26.89
CA LYS A 902 -7.84 -25.47 -26.01
C LYS A 902 -6.79 -25.89 -24.97
N GLN A 903 -6.01 -24.95 -24.44
CA GLN A 903 -5.08 -25.23 -23.35
C GLN A 903 -5.85 -25.51 -22.05
N ILE A 904 -5.39 -26.52 -21.30
CA ILE A 904 -5.90 -26.85 -19.96
C ILE A 904 -5.39 -25.77 -19.00
N ASP A 905 -6.32 -25.09 -18.33
CA ASP A 905 -6.04 -24.05 -17.34
C ASP A 905 -7.19 -24.07 -16.32
N SER A 906 -6.97 -24.73 -15.19
CA SER A 906 -8.01 -24.95 -14.17
C SER A 906 -8.56 -23.64 -13.60
N LEU A 907 -7.71 -22.62 -13.42
CA LEU A 907 -8.14 -21.33 -12.90
C LEU A 907 -9.03 -20.61 -13.93
N ARG A 908 -8.68 -20.66 -15.22
CA ARG A 908 -9.55 -20.14 -16.29
C ARG A 908 -10.90 -20.84 -16.31
N PHE A 909 -10.94 -22.17 -16.21
CA PHE A 909 -12.19 -22.93 -16.21
C PHE A 909 -13.09 -22.53 -15.04
N VAL A 910 -12.54 -22.42 -13.82
CA VAL A 910 -13.27 -21.91 -12.65
C VAL A 910 -13.82 -20.50 -12.90
N LYS A 911 -13.03 -19.58 -13.49
CA LYS A 911 -13.51 -18.24 -13.86
C LYS A 911 -14.68 -18.28 -14.85
N GLU A 912 -14.66 -19.18 -15.83
CA GLU A 912 -15.74 -19.37 -16.82
C GLU A 912 -17.03 -19.87 -16.14
N SER A 913 -16.93 -20.84 -15.24
CA SER A 913 -18.06 -21.35 -14.44
C SER A 913 -18.62 -20.29 -13.50
N ILE A 914 -17.78 -19.53 -12.79
CA ILE A 914 -18.19 -18.39 -11.95
C ILE A 914 -18.94 -17.34 -12.78
N SER A 915 -18.37 -16.96 -13.93
CA SER A 915 -18.98 -15.98 -14.82
C SER A 915 -20.35 -16.46 -15.31
N SER A 916 -20.47 -17.75 -15.62
CA SER A 916 -21.72 -18.37 -16.01
C SER A 916 -22.75 -18.27 -14.90
N ILE A 917 -22.42 -18.67 -13.66
CA ILE A 917 -23.31 -18.57 -12.49
C ILE A 917 -23.80 -17.14 -12.29
N ILE A 918 -22.90 -16.15 -12.32
CA ILE A 918 -23.23 -14.74 -12.12
C ILE A 918 -24.19 -14.23 -13.20
N VAL A 919 -23.89 -14.47 -14.48
CA VAL A 919 -24.73 -14.00 -15.60
C VAL A 919 -26.13 -14.64 -15.56
N CYS A 920 -26.23 -15.90 -15.15
CA CYS A 920 -27.50 -16.59 -14.94
C CYS A 920 -28.28 -16.02 -13.75
N ALA A 921 -27.61 -15.80 -12.63
CA ALA A 921 -28.19 -15.24 -11.42
C ALA A 921 -28.67 -13.81 -11.61
N ALA A 922 -28.04 -13.07 -12.55
CA ALA A 922 -28.47 -11.74 -12.92
C ALA A 922 -29.59 -11.69 -13.97
N GLY A 923 -29.93 -12.82 -14.63
CA GLY A 923 -30.92 -12.84 -15.72
C GLY A 923 -30.45 -12.15 -17.01
N ILE A 924 -29.13 -12.13 -17.27
CA ILE A 924 -28.48 -11.32 -18.32
C ILE A 924 -28.29 -12.09 -19.66
N ARG A 925 -28.70 -13.37 -19.71
CA ARG A 925 -28.72 -14.24 -20.91
C ARG A 925 -29.64 -13.69 -22.03
N PRO A 926 -29.62 -14.24 -23.28
CA PRO A 926 -30.44 -13.75 -24.39
C PRO A 926 -31.88 -13.38 -23.97
N LYS A 927 -32.39 -12.29 -24.55
CA LYS A 927 -33.66 -11.62 -24.18
C LYS A 927 -34.77 -12.63 -23.84
N GLY A 928 -35.31 -12.54 -22.63
CA GLY A 928 -36.43 -13.37 -22.14
C GLY A 928 -36.05 -14.53 -21.23
N SER A 929 -34.75 -14.78 -20.99
CA SER A 929 -34.31 -15.83 -20.06
C SER A 929 -34.67 -15.49 -18.60
N PRO A 930 -35.35 -16.37 -17.84
CA PRO A 930 -35.66 -16.12 -16.44
C PRO A 930 -34.40 -16.17 -15.56
N VAL A 931 -34.41 -15.42 -14.45
CA VAL A 931 -33.37 -15.48 -13.41
C VAL A 931 -33.26 -16.90 -12.87
N GLN A 932 -32.04 -17.44 -12.86
CA GLN A 932 -31.75 -18.77 -12.35
C GLN A 932 -31.05 -18.66 -11.00
N ARG A 933 -31.40 -19.54 -10.06
CA ARG A 933 -30.90 -19.44 -8.67
C ARG A 933 -30.30 -20.73 -8.12
N ILE A 934 -30.43 -21.84 -8.86
CA ILE A 934 -30.00 -23.17 -8.41
C ILE A 934 -29.08 -23.72 -9.50
N PHE A 935 -27.84 -24.00 -9.13
CA PHE A 935 -26.79 -24.42 -10.05
C PHE A 935 -26.19 -25.74 -9.60
N ALA A 936 -26.21 -26.75 -10.46
CA ALA A 936 -25.48 -28.00 -10.25
C ALA A 936 -24.11 -27.90 -10.93
N LEU A 937 -23.05 -28.19 -10.20
CA LEU A 937 -21.71 -28.33 -10.77
C LEU A 937 -21.57 -29.73 -11.34
N GLN A 938 -21.65 -29.87 -12.66
CA GLN A 938 -21.72 -31.15 -13.34
C GLN A 938 -20.42 -31.43 -14.08
N ASP A 939 -19.75 -32.54 -13.76
CA ASP A 939 -18.59 -32.98 -14.52
C ASP A 939 -19.03 -33.46 -15.92
N LYS A 940 -18.46 -32.86 -16.98
CA LYS A 940 -18.81 -33.21 -18.37
C LYS A 940 -18.42 -34.65 -18.72
N ALA A 941 -17.40 -35.22 -18.08
CA ALA A 941 -16.92 -36.57 -18.41
C ALA A 941 -17.83 -37.66 -17.86
N THR A 942 -18.23 -37.55 -16.59
CA THR A 942 -19.06 -38.55 -15.90
C THR A 942 -20.55 -38.22 -15.91
N ASN A 943 -20.92 -36.99 -16.28
CA ASN A 943 -22.26 -36.42 -16.13
C ASN A 943 -22.76 -36.38 -14.66
N ASN A 944 -21.86 -36.62 -13.69
CA ASN A 944 -22.14 -36.62 -12.26
C ASN A 944 -22.10 -35.20 -11.68
N CYS A 945 -22.83 -34.97 -10.59
CA CYS A 945 -22.88 -33.71 -9.86
C CYS A 945 -22.91 -33.97 -8.36
N ASP A 946 -21.92 -33.49 -7.63
CA ASP A 946 -21.81 -33.65 -6.18
C ASP A 946 -22.01 -32.36 -5.39
N THR A 947 -22.30 -31.24 -6.05
CA THR A 947 -22.40 -29.94 -5.39
C THR A 947 -23.48 -29.08 -6.05
N VAL A 948 -24.40 -28.55 -5.23
CA VAL A 948 -25.40 -27.57 -5.66
C VAL A 948 -25.14 -26.23 -5.00
N ILE A 949 -25.19 -25.17 -5.80
CA ILE A 949 -25.06 -23.77 -5.37
C ILE A 949 -26.43 -23.09 -5.47
N PHE A 950 -26.88 -22.49 -4.38
CA PHE A 950 -28.05 -21.62 -4.32
C PHE A 950 -27.59 -20.15 -4.29
N VAL A 951 -28.12 -19.31 -5.18
CA VAL A 951 -27.82 -17.87 -5.19
C VAL A 951 -29.03 -17.08 -4.74
N ASP A 952 -28.93 -16.50 -3.54
CA ASP A 952 -29.97 -15.65 -2.95
C ASP A 952 -29.95 -14.26 -3.59
N GLN A 953 -28.81 -13.56 -3.58
CA GLN A 953 -28.72 -12.19 -4.08
C GLN A 953 -27.37 -11.87 -4.67
N LEU A 954 -27.33 -10.89 -5.58
CA LEU A 954 -26.11 -10.22 -6.00
C LEU A 954 -25.94 -8.94 -5.20
N ARG A 955 -24.74 -8.67 -4.69
CA ARG A 955 -24.41 -7.51 -3.86
C ARG A 955 -23.21 -6.76 -4.43
N PHE A 956 -23.10 -5.48 -4.11
CA PHE A 956 -21.92 -4.67 -4.42
C PHE A 956 -20.83 -4.92 -3.37
N ASP A 957 -19.66 -5.35 -3.83
CA ASP A 957 -18.45 -5.38 -3.02
C ASP A 957 -17.75 -4.02 -3.19
N LEU A 958 -18.05 -3.12 -2.24
CA LEU A 958 -17.86 -1.68 -2.39
C LEU A 958 -16.38 -1.30 -2.48
N SER A 959 -15.57 -1.73 -1.50
CA SER A 959 -14.14 -1.40 -1.40
C SER A 959 -13.29 -2.10 -2.45
N SER A 960 -13.75 -3.23 -2.98
CA SER A 960 -13.05 -4.03 -3.99
C SER A 960 -13.52 -3.72 -5.41
N HIS A 961 -14.42 -2.74 -5.58
CA HIS A 961 -14.98 -2.29 -6.85
C HIS A 961 -15.48 -3.44 -7.73
N THR A 962 -16.18 -4.40 -7.12
CA THR A 962 -16.72 -5.57 -7.82
C THR A 962 -18.08 -5.97 -7.26
N ILE A 963 -18.56 -7.16 -7.61
CA ILE A 963 -19.82 -7.74 -7.16
C ILE A 963 -19.58 -9.10 -6.51
N VAL A 964 -20.52 -9.52 -5.66
CA VAL A 964 -20.50 -10.82 -4.99
C VAL A 964 -21.88 -11.47 -4.98
N CYS A 965 -21.93 -12.78 -5.19
CA CYS A 965 -23.08 -13.63 -4.97
C CYS A 965 -23.14 -14.01 -3.49
N ASP A 966 -24.20 -13.59 -2.81
CA ASP A 966 -24.62 -14.12 -1.51
C ASP A 966 -25.37 -15.43 -1.77
N GLY A 967 -24.79 -16.54 -1.37
CA GLY A 967 -25.30 -17.86 -1.71
C GLY A 967 -25.03 -18.93 -0.68
N PHE A 968 -25.43 -20.15 -1.00
CA PHE A 968 -25.30 -21.32 -0.16
C PHE A 968 -24.82 -22.51 -0.97
N ILE A 969 -24.00 -23.37 -0.37
CA ILE A 969 -23.57 -24.63 -0.96
C ILE A 969 -24.20 -25.81 -0.24
N LEU A 970 -24.64 -26.79 -1.02
CA LEU A 970 -25.11 -28.10 -0.59
C LEU A 970 -24.21 -29.18 -1.19
N PRO A 971 -23.30 -29.77 -0.40
CA PRO A 971 -22.52 -30.91 -0.83
C PRO A 971 -23.41 -32.16 -0.88
N LEU A 972 -23.39 -32.91 -1.98
CA LEU A 972 -24.13 -34.16 -2.18
C LEU A 972 -23.19 -35.35 -2.01
N THR A 973 -23.25 -35.99 -0.85
CA THR A 973 -22.63 -37.31 -0.62
C THR A 973 -23.68 -38.40 -0.82
N PRO A 974 -23.29 -39.67 -1.08
CA PRO A 974 -24.25 -40.77 -1.21
C PRO A 974 -25.19 -40.88 0.00
N VAL A 975 -24.64 -40.75 1.21
CA VAL A 975 -25.40 -40.76 2.47
C VAL A 975 -26.39 -39.60 2.54
N ARG A 976 -25.93 -38.37 2.23
CA ARG A 976 -26.80 -37.18 2.29
C ARG A 976 -27.89 -37.24 1.23
N LEU A 977 -27.58 -37.70 0.03
CA LEU A 977 -28.55 -37.80 -1.07
C LEU A 977 -29.71 -38.75 -0.71
N VAL A 978 -29.44 -39.86 -0.03
CA VAL A 978 -30.48 -40.76 0.51
C VAL A 978 -31.39 -40.01 1.50
N GLN A 979 -30.80 -39.19 2.39
CA GLN A 979 -31.55 -38.42 3.39
C GLN A 979 -32.44 -37.32 2.78
N ILE A 980 -32.02 -36.73 1.65
CA ILE A 980 -32.72 -35.58 1.03
C ILE A 980 -33.43 -35.92 -0.28
N VAL A 981 -33.52 -37.19 -0.67
CA VAL A 981 -33.93 -37.62 -2.02
C VAL A 981 -35.28 -37.02 -2.47
N GLN A 982 -36.25 -36.92 -1.57
CA GLN A 982 -37.58 -36.38 -1.88
C GLN A 982 -37.52 -34.89 -2.18
N ASP A 983 -36.82 -34.11 -1.34
CA ASP A 983 -36.65 -32.68 -1.52
C ASP A 983 -35.74 -32.36 -2.72
N PHE A 984 -34.68 -33.14 -2.91
CA PHE A 984 -33.75 -32.99 -4.02
C PHE A 984 -34.42 -33.22 -5.39
N ARG A 985 -35.29 -34.25 -5.52
CA ARG A 985 -36.07 -34.49 -6.75
C ARG A 985 -36.91 -33.28 -7.17
N ARG A 986 -37.40 -32.49 -6.20
CA ARG A 986 -38.17 -31.27 -6.47
C ARG A 986 -37.31 -30.11 -6.99
N LEU A 987 -36.00 -30.14 -6.77
CA LEU A 987 -35.07 -29.11 -7.28
C LEU A 987 -34.70 -29.31 -8.75
N ILE A 988 -34.61 -30.56 -9.22
CA ILE A 988 -34.09 -30.92 -10.54
C ILE A 988 -34.70 -30.06 -11.68
N PRO A 989 -36.03 -29.84 -11.76
CA PRO A 989 -36.64 -29.07 -12.85
C PRO A 989 -36.27 -27.58 -12.87
N LYS A 990 -35.72 -27.04 -11.76
CA LYS A 990 -35.32 -25.64 -11.59
C LYS A 990 -33.81 -25.45 -11.59
N MET A 991 -33.05 -26.53 -11.71
CA MET A 991 -31.61 -26.55 -11.60
C MET A 991 -30.96 -26.33 -12.97
N VAL A 992 -29.92 -25.50 -12.99
CA VAL A 992 -29.10 -25.27 -14.18
C VAL A 992 -27.78 -26.00 -14.00
N ASN A 993 -27.44 -26.87 -14.95
CA ASN A 993 -26.14 -27.54 -14.94
C ASN A 993 -25.06 -26.59 -15.47
N ILE A 994 -24.03 -26.38 -14.66
CA ILE A 994 -22.77 -25.73 -15.03
C ILE A 994 -21.80 -26.86 -15.36
N GLY A 995 -21.53 -27.05 -16.65
CA GLY A 995 -20.65 -28.12 -17.11
C GLY A 995 -19.19 -27.80 -16.80
N LEU A 996 -18.54 -28.64 -16.02
CA LEU A 996 -17.15 -28.53 -15.60
C LEU A 996 -16.20 -29.31 -16.53
N ASP A 997 -15.06 -28.71 -16.86
CA ASP A 997 -14.00 -29.35 -17.65
C ASP A 997 -13.05 -30.20 -16.77
N LYS A 998 -12.21 -31.02 -17.41
CA LYS A 998 -11.31 -31.96 -16.71
C LYS A 998 -10.42 -31.23 -15.70
N GLY A 999 -10.47 -31.67 -14.43
CA GLY A 999 -9.69 -31.12 -13.32
C GLY A 999 -10.33 -29.92 -12.61
N GLU A 1000 -11.39 -29.34 -13.16
CA GLU A 1000 -12.04 -28.16 -12.61
C GLU A 1000 -12.75 -28.44 -11.27
N ILE A 1001 -13.32 -29.64 -11.09
CA ILE A 1001 -13.97 -30.01 -9.83
C ILE A 1001 -13.02 -29.94 -8.63
N THR A 1002 -11.77 -30.38 -8.80
CA THR A 1002 -10.72 -30.28 -7.78
C THR A 1002 -10.50 -28.83 -7.38
N SER A 1003 -10.45 -27.92 -8.36
CA SER A 1003 -10.26 -26.47 -8.10
C SER A 1003 -11.47 -25.85 -7.41
N TRP A 1004 -12.70 -26.26 -7.75
CA TRP A 1004 -13.90 -25.86 -7.01
C TRP A 1004 -13.88 -26.35 -5.55
N LYS A 1005 -13.48 -27.61 -5.32
CA LYS A 1005 -13.35 -28.17 -3.97
C LYS A 1005 -12.30 -27.43 -3.14
N GLN A 1006 -11.21 -26.98 -3.75
CA GLN A 1006 -10.21 -26.10 -3.13
C GLN A 1006 -10.75 -24.69 -2.86
N LEU A 1007 -11.59 -24.14 -3.74
CA LEU A 1007 -12.17 -22.80 -3.61
C LEU A 1007 -13.27 -22.73 -2.52
N PHE A 1008 -14.08 -23.77 -2.32
CA PHE A 1008 -15.23 -23.70 -1.39
C PHE A 1008 -14.87 -23.27 0.03
N PRO A 1009 -13.84 -23.83 0.70
CA PRO A 1009 -13.41 -23.35 2.00
C PRO A 1009 -13.12 -21.84 2.02
N VAL A 1010 -12.50 -21.31 0.96
CA VAL A 1010 -12.19 -19.88 0.85
C VAL A 1010 -13.48 -19.06 0.79
N LEU A 1011 -14.48 -19.50 0.01
CA LEU A 1011 -15.75 -18.80 -0.12
C LEU A 1011 -16.59 -18.83 1.18
N VAL A 1012 -16.45 -19.89 1.99
CA VAL A 1012 -17.09 -20.01 3.31
C VAL A 1012 -16.41 -19.06 4.30
N GLU A 1013 -15.09 -19.17 4.47
CA GLU A 1013 -14.34 -18.35 5.44
C GLU A 1013 -14.37 -16.86 5.08
N ARG A 1014 -14.51 -16.53 3.79
CA ARG A 1014 -14.68 -15.16 3.29
C ARG A 1014 -15.85 -14.43 3.96
N CYS A 1015 -16.97 -15.11 4.21
CA CYS A 1015 -18.19 -14.50 4.77
C CYS A 1015 -18.61 -15.07 6.13
N ARG A 1016 -17.76 -15.86 6.78
CA ARG A 1016 -18.05 -16.47 8.07
C ARG A 1016 -18.33 -15.43 9.15
N THR A 1017 -19.42 -15.64 9.89
CA THR A 1017 -19.87 -14.85 11.06
C THR A 1017 -19.97 -15.70 12.34
N TRP A 1018 -19.79 -17.02 12.23
CA TRP A 1018 -19.84 -18.00 13.33
C TRP A 1018 -18.43 -18.49 13.69
N LYS A 1019 -18.25 -19.08 14.88
CA LYS A 1019 -16.97 -19.67 15.33
C LYS A 1019 -16.90 -21.15 15.01
N HIS A 1020 -15.69 -21.63 14.65
CA HIS A 1020 -15.43 -23.05 14.53
C HIS A 1020 -15.59 -23.76 15.89
N LEU A 1021 -15.99 -25.02 15.85
CA LEU A 1021 -16.13 -25.86 17.05
C LEU A 1021 -14.78 -26.49 17.40
N ASP A 1022 -14.57 -26.86 18.67
CA ASP A 1022 -13.36 -27.60 19.09
C ASP A 1022 -13.21 -28.93 18.34
N SER A 1023 -14.34 -29.52 17.92
CA SER A 1023 -14.39 -30.72 17.08
C SER A 1023 -14.28 -30.42 15.58
N CYS A 1024 -13.76 -29.25 15.18
CA CYS A 1024 -13.65 -28.87 13.77
C CYS A 1024 -12.76 -29.86 13.02
N GLN A 1025 -13.31 -30.37 11.91
CA GLN A 1025 -12.62 -31.38 11.11
C GLN A 1025 -11.30 -30.86 10.53
N TYR A 1026 -11.22 -29.58 10.17
CA TYR A 1026 -9.97 -28.96 9.69
C TYR A 1026 -8.84 -29.05 10.71
N ALA A 1027 -9.15 -28.77 11.98
CA ALA A 1027 -8.17 -28.84 13.06
C ALA A 1027 -7.75 -30.30 13.33
N SER A 1028 -8.72 -31.23 13.36
CA SER A 1028 -8.44 -32.64 13.63
C SER A 1028 -7.65 -33.33 12.51
N SER A 1029 -7.87 -32.95 11.25
CA SER A 1029 -7.19 -33.53 10.09
C SER A 1029 -5.90 -32.81 9.72
N GLY A 1030 -5.72 -31.58 10.21
CA GLY A 1030 -4.62 -30.69 9.80
C GLY A 1030 -4.66 -30.31 8.32
N CYS A 1031 -5.80 -30.47 7.63
CA CYS A 1031 -5.90 -30.27 6.18
C CYS A 1031 -7.11 -29.43 5.75
N ILE A 1032 -6.87 -28.54 4.78
CA ILE A 1032 -7.89 -27.74 4.10
C ILE A 1032 -7.55 -27.70 2.60
N PRO A 1033 -8.48 -28.06 1.69
CA PRO A 1033 -9.81 -28.65 1.95
C PRO A 1033 -9.72 -30.04 2.61
N LEU A 1034 -10.83 -30.51 3.20
CA LEU A 1034 -10.89 -31.87 3.78
C LEU A 1034 -10.69 -32.96 2.71
N ASN A 1035 -11.25 -32.74 1.52
CA ASN A 1035 -11.13 -33.64 0.38
C ASN A 1035 -11.39 -32.86 -0.93
N THR A 1036 -10.84 -33.34 -2.06
CA THR A 1036 -11.04 -32.76 -3.40
C THR A 1036 -11.65 -33.74 -4.42
N GLN A 1037 -11.92 -34.98 -4.01
CA GLN A 1037 -12.53 -36.01 -4.85
C GLN A 1037 -14.06 -35.79 -4.99
N MET A 1038 -14.61 -36.30 -6.08
CA MET A 1038 -16.05 -36.34 -6.34
C MET A 1038 -16.78 -37.09 -5.20
N GLU A 1039 -17.98 -36.65 -4.85
CA GLU A 1039 -18.86 -37.22 -3.81
C GLU A 1039 -18.32 -37.12 -2.38
N GLN A 1040 -17.17 -36.46 -2.19
CA GLN A 1040 -16.57 -36.15 -0.88
C GLN A 1040 -16.78 -34.68 -0.51
N VAL A 1041 -16.81 -34.39 0.80
CA VAL A 1041 -17.01 -33.04 1.33
C VAL A 1041 -15.66 -32.33 1.44
N SER A 1042 -15.55 -31.12 0.91
CA SER A 1042 -14.32 -30.30 1.01
C SER A 1042 -14.33 -29.33 2.19
N ILE A 1043 -15.49 -29.03 2.75
CA ILE A 1043 -15.70 -28.06 3.83
C ILE A 1043 -15.99 -28.74 5.17
N CYS A 1044 -15.65 -28.07 6.28
CA CYS A 1044 -16.02 -28.55 7.62
C CYS A 1044 -17.52 -28.40 7.89
N ALA A 1045 -18.04 -29.20 8.82
CA ALA A 1045 -19.45 -29.17 9.22
C ALA A 1045 -19.81 -28.00 10.16
N CYS A 1046 -18.84 -27.21 10.65
CA CYS A 1046 -19.10 -26.13 11.61
C CYS A 1046 -20.08 -25.06 11.09
N GLY A 1047 -20.09 -24.82 9.78
CA GLY A 1047 -20.99 -23.88 9.12
C GLY A 1047 -22.35 -24.44 8.69
N GLU A 1048 -22.58 -25.74 8.86
CA GLU A 1048 -23.80 -26.41 8.40
C GLU A 1048 -25.03 -25.88 9.15
N GLY A 1049 -26.00 -25.35 8.39
CA GLY A 1049 -27.21 -24.74 8.94
C GLY A 1049 -27.00 -23.39 9.63
N LYS A 1050 -25.83 -22.76 9.51
CA LYS A 1050 -25.55 -21.42 10.04
C LYS A 1050 -25.83 -20.35 8.97
N ASP A 1051 -26.44 -19.24 9.39
CA ASP A 1051 -26.83 -18.10 8.53
C ASP A 1051 -27.75 -18.45 7.34
N VAL A 1052 -28.50 -19.55 7.44
CA VAL A 1052 -29.37 -20.07 6.37
C VAL A 1052 -30.82 -19.58 6.45
N GLN A 1053 -31.14 -18.61 7.32
CA GLN A 1053 -32.51 -18.16 7.56
C GLN A 1053 -33.19 -17.69 6.28
N ARG A 1054 -32.44 -17.04 5.37
CA ARG A 1054 -32.95 -16.58 4.07
C ARG A 1054 -33.37 -17.70 3.13
N MET A 1055 -32.84 -18.92 3.28
CA MET A 1055 -33.31 -20.06 2.51
C MET A 1055 -34.79 -20.38 2.79
N SER A 1056 -35.29 -20.00 3.98
CA SER A 1056 -36.70 -20.18 4.33
C SER A 1056 -37.66 -19.32 3.49
N ASN A 1057 -37.15 -18.29 2.80
CA ASN A 1057 -37.94 -17.47 1.88
C ASN A 1057 -38.34 -18.24 0.61
N PHE A 1058 -37.70 -19.37 0.33
CA PHE A 1058 -37.96 -20.21 -0.84
C PHE A 1058 -38.44 -21.59 -0.39
N ALA A 1059 -39.68 -21.94 -0.75
CA ALA A 1059 -40.31 -23.19 -0.32
C ALA A 1059 -39.51 -24.46 -0.70
N LEU A 1060 -38.78 -24.42 -1.83
CA LEU A 1060 -37.94 -25.52 -2.29
C LEU A 1060 -36.59 -25.61 -1.53
N TRP A 1061 -36.12 -24.51 -0.93
CA TRP A 1061 -34.81 -24.46 -0.27
C TRP A 1061 -34.92 -24.76 1.22
N LYS A 1062 -36.04 -24.36 1.84
CA LYS A 1062 -36.29 -24.50 3.27
C LYS A 1062 -35.99 -25.90 3.84
N PRO A 1063 -36.39 -27.03 3.21
CA PRO A 1063 -36.10 -28.36 3.76
C PRO A 1063 -34.61 -28.70 3.78
N LEU A 1064 -33.84 -28.08 2.87
CA LEU A 1064 -32.41 -28.34 2.66
C LEU A 1064 -31.51 -27.41 3.46
N ALA A 1065 -32.05 -26.31 3.99
CA ALA A 1065 -31.29 -25.25 4.65
C ALA A 1065 -30.35 -25.76 5.76
N LYS A 1066 -30.78 -26.76 6.53
CA LYS A 1066 -29.97 -27.35 7.61
C LYS A 1066 -28.71 -28.08 7.13
N TYR A 1067 -28.61 -28.40 5.84
CA TYR A 1067 -27.46 -29.07 5.22
C TYR A 1067 -26.56 -28.12 4.42
N CYS A 1068 -26.90 -26.84 4.40
CA CYS A 1068 -26.23 -25.84 3.58
C CYS A 1068 -25.25 -25.00 4.40
N THR A 1069 -24.22 -24.50 3.74
CA THR A 1069 -23.28 -23.51 4.31
C THR A 1069 -23.26 -22.25 3.44
N ARG A 1070 -23.28 -21.06 4.04
CA ARG A 1070 -23.26 -19.77 3.32
C ARG A 1070 -21.89 -19.52 2.67
N ILE A 1071 -21.89 -18.94 1.46
CA ILE A 1071 -20.69 -18.61 0.68
C ILE A 1071 -20.76 -17.22 0.06
N ALA A 1072 -19.60 -16.63 -0.20
CA ALA A 1072 -19.41 -15.36 -0.89
C ALA A 1072 -18.64 -15.52 -2.21
N LEU A 1073 -19.35 -15.74 -3.33
CA LEU A 1073 -18.74 -16.00 -4.64
C LEU A 1073 -18.60 -14.72 -5.48
N SER A 1074 -17.40 -14.39 -5.97
CA SER A 1074 -17.16 -13.21 -6.83
C SER A 1074 -16.32 -13.57 -8.07
N PRO A 1075 -16.30 -12.72 -9.11
CA PRO A 1075 -15.32 -12.85 -10.19
C PRO A 1075 -13.88 -12.83 -9.64
N LEU A 1076 -12.99 -13.58 -10.29
CA LEU A 1076 -11.55 -13.57 -10.04
C LEU A 1076 -10.86 -12.89 -11.22
N PHE A 1077 -10.30 -11.71 -11.00
CA PHE A 1077 -9.68 -10.89 -12.05
C PHE A 1077 -8.24 -11.33 -12.32
N GLY A 1078 -7.76 -11.17 -13.54
CA GLY A 1078 -6.31 -11.21 -13.82
C GLY A 1078 -5.55 -10.13 -13.04
N VAL A 1079 -4.22 -10.19 -13.08
CA VAL A 1079 -3.36 -9.21 -12.37
C VAL A 1079 -2.70 -8.25 -13.35
N SER A 1080 -3.10 -6.98 -13.34
CA SER A 1080 -2.81 -6.04 -14.43
C SER A 1080 -1.33 -5.69 -14.58
N TYR A 1081 -0.56 -5.76 -13.49
CA TYR A 1081 0.88 -5.52 -13.51
C TYR A 1081 1.70 -6.75 -13.92
N LEU A 1082 1.07 -7.93 -14.05
CA LEU A 1082 1.71 -9.16 -14.55
C LEU A 1082 1.30 -9.48 -15.99
N GLU A 1083 0.05 -9.21 -16.33
CA GLU A 1083 -0.52 -9.54 -17.63
C GLU A 1083 -1.49 -8.46 -18.11
N THR A 1084 -1.70 -8.39 -19.42
CA THR A 1084 -2.62 -7.41 -19.99
C THR A 1084 -4.07 -7.84 -19.79
N ILE A 1085 -4.86 -6.96 -19.18
CA ILE A 1085 -6.29 -7.14 -18.89
C ILE A 1085 -7.13 -6.17 -19.71
N GLY A 1086 -8.38 -6.53 -19.98
CA GLY A 1086 -9.34 -5.68 -20.65
C GLY A 1086 -9.35 -5.89 -22.17
N PRO A 1087 -10.17 -5.08 -22.88
CA PRO A 1087 -10.38 -5.28 -24.31
C PRO A 1087 -9.06 -5.21 -25.07
N THR A 1088 -8.93 -6.05 -26.11
CA THR A 1088 -7.80 -6.00 -27.05
C THR A 1088 -7.58 -4.56 -27.50
N ASP A 1089 -6.33 -4.09 -27.40
CA ASP A 1089 -5.93 -2.83 -28.02
C ASP A 1089 -6.47 -2.87 -29.44
N ARG A 1090 -7.46 -2.02 -29.69
CA ARG A 1090 -8.05 -1.93 -31.01
C ARG A 1090 -6.95 -1.25 -31.78
N ARG A 1091 -6.11 -2.01 -32.47
CA ARG A 1091 -5.01 -1.43 -33.25
C ARG A 1091 -5.56 -1.18 -34.65
N CYS A 1092 -5.26 -0.01 -35.19
CA CYS A 1092 -5.57 0.34 -36.56
C CYS A 1092 -4.88 -0.68 -37.48
N CYS A 1093 -5.64 -1.27 -38.41
CA CYS A 1093 -5.11 -2.26 -39.36
C CYS A 1093 -3.95 -1.71 -40.20
N VAL A 1094 -3.88 -0.38 -40.38
CA VAL A 1094 -2.85 0.27 -41.20
C VAL A 1094 -1.67 0.77 -40.38
N CYS A 1095 -1.90 1.67 -39.43
CA CYS A 1095 -0.80 2.38 -38.75
C CYS A 1095 -0.53 1.88 -37.33
N ARG A 1096 -1.27 0.85 -36.86
CA ARG A 1096 -1.17 0.29 -35.51
C ARG A 1096 -1.38 1.29 -34.36
N ALA A 1097 -1.86 2.51 -34.62
CA ALA A 1097 -2.39 3.42 -33.59
C ALA A 1097 -3.70 2.88 -32.98
N ASN A 1098 -4.18 3.46 -31.88
CA ASN A 1098 -5.46 3.06 -31.29
C ASN A 1098 -6.64 3.34 -32.24
N ALA A 1099 -7.48 2.35 -32.46
CA ALA A 1099 -8.58 2.32 -33.41
C ALA A 1099 -9.89 2.72 -32.73
N GLY A 1100 -10.44 3.86 -33.13
CA GLY A 1100 -11.67 4.42 -32.59
C GLY A 1100 -12.96 3.79 -33.15
N PHE A 1101 -12.91 3.14 -34.31
CA PHE A 1101 -14.11 2.54 -34.92
C PHE A 1101 -13.81 1.28 -35.74
N THR A 1102 -14.83 0.43 -35.84
CA THR A 1102 -14.79 -0.88 -36.52
C THR A 1102 -15.49 -0.76 -37.88
N CYS A 1103 -14.98 -1.44 -38.90
CA CYS A 1103 -15.64 -1.52 -40.19
C CYS A 1103 -17.08 -2.04 -40.03
N PRO A 1104 -18.11 -1.30 -40.48
CA PRO A 1104 -19.51 -1.68 -40.25
C PRO A 1104 -19.90 -2.94 -41.02
N LYS A 1105 -19.20 -3.27 -42.12
CA LYS A 1105 -19.48 -4.45 -42.95
C LYS A 1105 -18.86 -5.73 -42.37
N CYS A 1106 -17.53 -5.81 -42.22
CA CYS A 1106 -16.89 -7.07 -41.80
C CYS A 1106 -16.91 -7.26 -40.27
N LYS A 1107 -17.14 -6.19 -39.51
CA LYS A 1107 -17.09 -6.14 -38.03
C LYS A 1107 -15.76 -6.64 -37.42
N LYS A 1108 -14.73 -6.88 -38.24
CA LYS A 1108 -13.43 -7.45 -37.86
C LYS A 1108 -12.32 -6.39 -37.89
N ASP A 1109 -12.16 -5.69 -39.01
CA ASP A 1109 -11.07 -4.70 -39.18
C ASP A 1109 -11.42 -3.37 -38.53
N ARG A 1110 -10.40 -2.69 -38.01
CA ARG A 1110 -10.54 -1.51 -37.15
C ARG A 1110 -9.56 -0.43 -37.56
N TYR A 1111 -9.99 0.83 -37.45
CA TYR A 1111 -9.22 1.97 -37.93
C TYR A 1111 -9.20 3.10 -36.90
N CYS A 1112 -8.07 3.82 -36.80
CA CYS A 1112 -7.94 4.99 -35.94
C CYS A 1112 -8.64 6.23 -36.51
N ARG A 1113 -8.69 6.34 -37.84
CA ARG A 1113 -9.25 7.46 -38.58
C ARG A 1113 -9.70 7.04 -39.96
N LYS A 1114 -10.59 7.82 -40.59
CA LYS A 1114 -11.17 7.50 -41.91
C LYS A 1114 -10.09 7.36 -42.98
N GLU A 1115 -8.99 8.11 -42.90
CA GLU A 1115 -7.89 8.00 -43.87
C GLU A 1115 -7.22 6.62 -43.79
N CYS A 1116 -7.08 6.04 -42.60
CA CYS A 1116 -6.54 4.70 -42.45
C CYS A 1116 -7.51 3.64 -43.00
N GLN A 1117 -8.83 3.82 -42.80
CA GLN A 1117 -9.82 2.95 -43.44
C GLN A 1117 -9.75 3.04 -44.97
N ALA A 1118 -9.72 4.25 -45.52
CA ALA A 1118 -9.64 4.47 -46.97
C ALA A 1118 -8.34 3.88 -47.56
N LYS A 1119 -7.22 3.99 -46.83
CA LYS A 1119 -5.93 3.43 -47.24
C LYS A 1119 -5.92 1.90 -47.25
N ASP A 1120 -6.55 1.25 -46.26
CA ASP A 1120 -6.70 -0.21 -46.24
C ASP A 1120 -7.79 -0.69 -47.20
N TRP A 1121 -8.72 0.18 -47.61
CA TRP A 1121 -9.93 -0.20 -48.34
C TRP A 1121 -9.65 -1.01 -49.61
N LYS A 1122 -8.56 -0.71 -50.33
CA LYS A 1122 -8.17 -1.45 -51.54
C LYS A 1122 -7.91 -2.93 -51.27
N ARG A 1123 -7.22 -3.27 -50.17
CA ARG A 1123 -6.98 -4.64 -49.69
C ARG A 1123 -8.21 -5.22 -48.99
N HIS A 1124 -8.87 -4.39 -48.19
CA HIS A 1124 -9.96 -4.81 -47.32
C HIS A 1124 -11.27 -5.13 -48.07
N LYS A 1125 -11.50 -4.51 -49.23
CA LYS A 1125 -12.71 -4.73 -50.05
C LYS A 1125 -12.80 -6.15 -50.60
N GLU A 1126 -11.67 -6.82 -50.85
CA GLU A 1126 -11.65 -8.21 -51.35
C GLU A 1126 -12.33 -9.18 -50.38
N VAL A 1127 -12.20 -8.94 -49.07
CA VAL A 1127 -12.83 -9.74 -48.00
C VAL A 1127 -14.37 -9.59 -47.97
N HIS A 1128 -14.93 -8.59 -48.65
CA HIS A 1128 -16.38 -8.40 -48.76
C HIS A 1128 -17.02 -9.14 -49.93
N HIS A 1129 -16.23 -9.78 -50.80
CA HIS A 1129 -16.74 -10.54 -51.95
C HIS A 1129 -16.81 -12.05 -51.67
N GLU A 1130 -16.34 -12.53 -50.51
CA GLU A 1130 -16.38 -13.95 -50.10
C GLU A 1130 -17.16 -14.21 -48.79
N SER A 1131 -18.04 -13.30 -48.36
CA SER A 1131 -18.89 -13.47 -47.16
C SER A 1131 -20.38 -13.41 -47.45
#